data_AF-A0A2T4CAG3-F1
#
_entry.id   AF-A0A2T4CAG3-F1
#
_cell.length_a   1.000
_cell.length_b   1.000
_cell.length_c   1.000
_cell.angle_alpha   90.00
_cell.angle_beta   90.00
_cell.angle_gamma   90.00
#
_symmetry.space_group_name_H-M   'P 1'
#
loop_
_entity.id
_entity.type
_entity.pdbx_description
1 polymer ?
#
loop_
_entity_poly.entity_id
_entity_poly.type
_entity_poly.pdbx_seq_one_letter_code
_entity_poly.pdbx_strand_id
1 'polypeptide(L)'
;MPLLESQSAAGRSASPPAQEAAHDGRPARRILFLDAYDSFTNNIVSLLKEALGDDVLVHVLHMDLKTLHADPGPDWTPEQFLARLPAFDAVVCGPGPGSPLCEADVGAFRLLWRLRDEAAVPVLGICLGFQSLVAHFGGGIRRLRRGLHGMVRGIEHRSGDIFAGVPPFRATLYHSLCADVGQDDVPREAWETDMWLPPKGAPDLVPLAWTMEESEDAGAEPERILMGVRHARLPFWGVQYHPESVCTDAAAHGVLKNWFSQALKWNESTGRRVRPVDLEHISDSLAPSTIIERRLAVESQIATQKWWRDMQSGLAASRAAPVYTCSRIKLPDGVDAADVAEVLGVGGVDSIMLDSSSTVNGDPLARSSVIALEVDRALRFEYHVGDNWVTLRQPGAGIQRETCQRIEIDRSDEHGAYDVWNVISEYWQQRKIGEEDGQEPAFKGGFMGFVTYEMGLSTLTPKSVSDNRGHHRPDLCFAWISKSLVLDHQAGVAYVQALTAPDSDVQPWIDGIVAKLQNSRAWQQPGYGAEQYRAIAAKKQANEALLESIQEPSGRLRFNTPQPDKYEDDVRQCQDAIAEGQSYELCLTAQTKMIRPRGDDASRHGTPWQIYRTLRARQPAPYGSFIRLGGATILSSSPERFLGHDARGLCSMRPMKGTVRKSEAVSTLAQAEALLHVPKEEAENLMIVDLVRHDLYGVCGARSVTVPDLLKVEDYSSVFQMITVVNGQLPSSSSSSSSSSSSPNGLDVLAAALPPGSMTGAPKKRSCEILRALEPEERSIYSGVVGFLDARGHGGWSVTIRTMFRWDDEEAPPEEGSGETRPREVWRIGAGGAVTILSTPEGETEEMFTKLCGPLGVFKDAA
;
A
#
# COMPACT_ATOMS: atom_id res chain seq x y z
N MET A 1 22.87 -26.74 10.13
CA MET A 1 23.46 -27.30 11.38
C MET A 1 24.38 -26.25 11.99
N PRO A 2 24.26 -25.88 13.28
CA PRO A 2 23.14 -26.07 14.22
C PRO A 2 22.39 -24.74 14.48
N LEU A 3 21.07 -24.66 14.25
CA LEU A 3 20.01 -24.85 15.25
C LEU A 3 20.07 -23.84 16.41
N LEU A 4 19.38 -22.70 16.26
CA LEU A 4 19.03 -21.80 17.36
C LEU A 4 17.62 -22.15 17.84
N GLU A 5 17.56 -22.62 19.08
CA GLU A 5 16.37 -23.08 19.78
C GLU A 5 15.36 -21.94 20.01
N SER A 6 14.11 -22.21 19.63
CA SER A 6 12.94 -21.46 20.07
C SER A 6 12.69 -21.71 21.56
N GLN A 7 12.93 -20.71 22.42
CA GLN A 7 12.36 -20.71 23.76
C GLN A 7 11.09 -19.88 23.78
N SER A 8 9.96 -20.60 23.79
CA SER A 8 8.68 -20.09 24.25
C SER A 8 8.71 -19.97 25.77
N ALA A 9 8.57 -18.75 26.28
CA ALA A 9 8.30 -18.50 27.69
C ALA A 9 7.19 -17.47 27.79
N ALA A 10 5.97 -17.96 27.99
CA ALA A 10 4.83 -17.17 28.43
C ALA A 10 5.08 -16.69 29.87
N GLY A 11 5.65 -15.50 30.01
CA GLY A 11 5.76 -14.77 31.26
C GLY A 11 4.86 -13.55 31.21
N ARG A 12 3.80 -13.53 32.02
CA ARG A 12 3.00 -12.32 32.30
C ARG A 12 3.91 -11.29 32.99
N SER A 13 4.49 -10.37 32.22
CA SER A 13 5.14 -9.17 32.74
C SER A 13 4.06 -8.11 32.96
N ALA A 14 3.74 -7.84 34.22
CA ALA A 14 2.97 -6.65 34.57
C ALA A 14 3.73 -5.41 34.09
N SER A 15 3.04 -4.54 33.36
CA SER A 15 3.55 -3.25 32.91
C SER A 15 4.07 -2.46 34.13
N PRO A 16 5.30 -1.92 34.12
CA PRO A 16 5.67 -0.94 35.12
C PRO A 16 4.80 0.31 34.90
N PRO A 17 4.40 1.01 35.97
CA PRO A 17 3.67 2.27 35.83
C PRO A 17 4.55 3.26 35.05
N ALA A 18 3.94 4.00 34.13
CA ALA A 18 4.57 5.10 33.41
C ALA A 18 5.21 6.05 34.43
N GLN A 19 6.53 5.96 34.60
CA GLN A 19 7.28 7.00 35.27
C GLN A 19 7.33 8.17 34.30
N GLU A 20 6.65 9.26 34.65
CA GLU A 20 6.92 10.57 34.06
C GLU A 20 8.43 10.79 34.08
N ALA A 21 9.04 10.76 32.90
CA ALA A 21 10.45 11.05 32.74
C ALA A 21 10.68 12.47 33.26
N ALA A 22 11.48 12.58 34.33
CA ALA A 22 11.98 13.87 34.78
C ALA A 22 12.74 14.51 33.60
N HIS A 23 12.12 15.51 32.97
CA HIS A 23 12.78 16.36 31.98
C HIS A 23 13.95 17.08 32.68
N ASP A 24 15.15 16.54 32.57
CA ASP A 24 16.39 17.27 32.79
C ASP A 24 16.33 18.47 31.83
N GLY A 25 16.28 19.71 32.35
CA GLY A 25 15.84 20.94 31.63
C GLY A 25 16.70 21.40 30.45
N ARG A 26 17.23 20.49 29.64
CA ARG A 26 17.93 20.71 28.38
C ARG A 26 16.89 20.95 27.28
N PRO A 27 17.09 21.97 26.42
CA PRO A 27 16.21 22.20 25.29
C PRO A 27 16.25 21.01 24.33
N ALA A 28 15.07 20.62 23.81
CA ALA A 28 14.95 19.57 22.80
C ALA A 28 15.81 19.90 21.56
N ARG A 29 16.50 18.88 21.03
CA ARG A 29 17.31 19.01 19.83
C ARG A 29 16.43 18.92 18.59
N ARG A 30 16.79 19.63 17.53
CA ARG A 30 15.96 19.76 16.33
C ARG A 30 16.73 19.43 15.06
N ILE A 31 16.19 18.51 14.27
CA ILE A 31 16.68 18.17 12.94
C ILE A 31 15.64 18.62 11.91
N LEU A 32 16.09 19.31 10.87
CA LEU A 32 15.29 19.54 9.67
C LEU A 32 15.58 18.41 8.67
N PHE A 33 14.56 17.67 8.25
CA PHE A 33 14.64 16.68 7.20
C PHE A 33 14.04 17.26 5.92
N LEU A 34 14.84 17.28 4.85
CA LEU A 34 14.41 17.70 3.53
C LEU A 34 14.04 16.46 2.70
N ASP A 35 12.75 16.28 2.47
CA ASP A 35 12.20 15.17 1.70
C ASP A 35 12.16 15.50 0.20
N ALA A 36 12.80 14.66 -0.62
CA ALA A 36 12.76 14.76 -2.07
C ALA A 36 11.68 13.85 -2.69
N TYR A 37 10.53 13.72 -2.01
CA TYR A 37 9.40 12.88 -2.42
C TYR A 37 9.73 11.38 -2.48
N ASP A 38 10.52 10.91 -1.52
CA ASP A 38 10.85 9.49 -1.38
C ASP A 38 9.77 8.74 -0.59
N SER A 39 9.56 7.49 -0.97
CA SER A 39 8.71 6.54 -0.27
C SER A 39 9.37 5.86 0.92
N PHE A 40 10.60 6.24 1.31
CA PHE A 40 11.25 5.73 2.52
C PHE A 40 11.49 6.82 3.59
N THR A 41 11.03 8.05 3.35
CA THR A 41 11.24 9.20 4.27
C THR A 41 10.80 8.92 5.72
N ASN A 42 9.60 8.38 5.94
CA ASN A 42 9.13 8.05 7.29
C ASN A 42 9.96 6.95 7.97
N ASN A 43 10.56 6.02 7.21
CA ASN A 43 11.47 5.03 7.77
C ASN A 43 12.73 5.71 8.32
N ILE A 44 13.29 6.68 7.58
CA ILE A 44 14.48 7.44 8.03
C ILE A 44 14.15 8.30 9.23
N VAL A 45 13.01 9.00 9.21
CA VAL A 45 12.58 9.83 10.35
C VAL A 45 12.39 8.97 11.60
N SER A 46 11.77 7.79 11.49
CA SER A 46 11.66 6.85 12.61
C SER A 46 13.04 6.40 13.09
N LEU A 47 13.94 6.04 12.16
CA LEU A 47 15.29 5.63 12.50
C LEU A 47 16.08 6.74 13.22
N LEU A 48 15.96 8.00 12.80
CA LEU A 48 16.60 9.13 13.49
C LEU A 48 16.09 9.27 14.92
N LYS A 49 14.78 9.17 15.15
CA LYS A 49 14.17 9.22 16.49
C LYS A 49 14.56 8.03 17.36
N GLU A 50 14.72 6.86 16.77
CA GLU A 50 15.13 5.64 17.48
C GLU A 50 16.62 5.63 17.81
N ALA A 51 17.46 6.08 16.87
CA ALA A 51 18.90 6.05 17.02
C ALA A 51 19.42 7.20 17.89
N LEU A 52 18.81 8.39 17.83
CA LEU A 52 19.34 9.59 18.47
C LEU A 52 18.70 9.89 19.84
N GLY A 53 17.51 9.37 20.13
CA GLY A 53 16.81 9.53 21.40
C GLY A 53 15.52 10.34 21.30
N ASP A 54 14.71 10.27 22.37
CA ASP A 54 13.38 10.90 22.47
C ASP A 54 13.40 12.44 22.54
N ASP A 55 14.54 13.02 22.88
CA ASP A 55 14.74 14.47 22.97
C ASP A 55 15.05 15.13 21.62
N VAL A 56 15.11 14.34 20.53
CA VAL A 56 15.35 14.80 19.16
C VAL A 56 14.03 14.90 18.39
N LEU A 57 13.65 16.13 18.05
CA LEU A 57 12.52 16.45 17.19
C LEU A 57 12.95 16.48 15.73
N VAL A 58 12.17 15.87 14.84
CA VAL A 58 12.49 15.80 13.41
C VAL A 58 11.37 16.49 12.63
N HIS A 59 11.71 17.60 12.00
CA HIS A 59 10.80 18.44 11.24
C HIS A 59 10.95 18.13 9.75
N VAL A 60 9.88 17.81 9.03
CA VAL A 60 9.95 17.48 7.59
C VAL A 60 9.50 18.67 6.75
N LEU A 61 10.27 18.97 5.70
CA LEU A 61 9.94 19.95 4.66
C LEU A 61 10.29 19.31 3.31
N HIS A 62 9.47 19.50 2.28
CA HIS A 62 9.85 19.05 0.94
C HIS A 62 10.97 19.91 0.36
N MET A 63 11.78 19.31 -0.51
CA MET A 63 12.93 19.98 -1.11
C MET A 63 12.54 21.17 -2.03
N ASP A 64 11.27 21.29 -2.43
CA ASP A 64 10.70 22.45 -3.15
C ASP A 64 10.16 23.52 -2.20
N LEU A 65 10.51 23.45 -0.91
CA LEU A 65 10.11 24.42 0.13
C LEU A 65 8.60 24.42 0.43
N LYS A 66 7.93 23.29 0.18
CA LYS A 66 6.56 23.03 0.63
C LYS A 66 6.56 22.32 1.98
N THR A 67 5.69 22.76 2.88
CA THR A 67 5.28 21.96 4.04
C THR A 67 4.43 20.79 3.58
N LEU A 68 4.21 19.82 4.48
CA LEU A 68 3.43 18.61 4.20
C LEU A 68 1.97 18.88 3.74
N HIS A 69 1.50 20.13 3.81
CA HIS A 69 0.10 20.51 3.61
C HIS A 69 -0.12 21.48 2.45
N ALA A 70 0.94 22.00 1.82
CA ALA A 70 0.80 23.10 0.88
C ALA A 70 0.65 22.66 -0.58
N ASP A 71 -0.38 23.20 -1.22
CA ASP A 71 -0.64 23.14 -2.65
C ASP A 71 -1.28 24.48 -3.10
N PRO A 72 -0.88 25.13 -4.21
CA PRO A 72 0.10 24.71 -5.21
C PRO A 72 1.48 25.37 -5.14
N GLY A 73 1.67 26.40 -4.32
CA GLY A 73 2.94 27.14 -4.21
C GLY A 73 3.85 26.65 -3.08
N PRO A 74 5.15 27.00 -3.10
CA PRO A 74 6.01 26.80 -1.94
C PRO A 74 5.54 27.69 -0.79
N ASP A 75 5.48 27.15 0.43
CA ASP A 75 5.16 27.95 1.61
C ASP A 75 6.25 28.95 1.95
N TRP A 76 7.49 28.56 1.62
CA TRP A 76 8.67 29.31 2.00
C TRP A 76 9.42 29.79 0.76
N THR A 77 9.82 31.07 0.78
CA THR A 77 10.83 31.54 -0.17
C THR A 77 12.21 31.00 0.23
N PRO A 78 13.19 30.94 -0.70
CA PRO A 78 14.57 30.61 -0.37
C PRO A 78 15.16 31.45 0.77
N GLU A 79 14.83 32.75 0.84
CA GLU A 79 15.29 33.66 1.89
C GLU A 79 14.69 33.28 3.25
N GLN A 80 13.40 32.96 3.27
CA GLN A 80 12.71 32.52 4.48
C GLN A 80 13.23 31.17 4.97
N PHE A 81 13.51 30.23 4.07
CA PHE A 81 14.15 28.96 4.39
C PHE A 81 15.51 29.20 5.07
N LEU A 82 16.38 30.00 4.46
CA LEU A 82 17.70 30.33 5.00
C LEU A 82 17.61 31.05 6.36
N ALA A 83 16.65 31.95 6.53
CA ALA A 83 16.42 32.67 7.79
C ALA A 83 15.97 31.74 8.94
N ARG A 84 15.35 30.59 8.63
CA ARG A 84 14.87 29.61 9.61
C ARG A 84 15.87 28.50 9.93
N LEU A 85 16.90 28.28 9.11
CA LEU A 85 17.97 27.29 9.38
C LEU A 85 18.62 27.41 10.78
N PRO A 86 18.81 28.61 11.36
CA PRO A 86 19.32 28.75 12.74
C PRO A 86 18.44 28.10 13.82
N ALA A 87 17.21 27.68 13.50
CA ALA A 87 16.31 26.98 14.42
C ALA A 87 16.63 25.50 14.62
N PHE A 88 17.55 24.94 13.82
CA PHE A 88 17.88 23.52 13.80
C PHE A 88 19.34 23.26 14.20
N ASP A 89 19.58 22.17 14.91
CA ASP A 89 20.93 21.69 15.24
C ASP A 89 21.63 21.10 14.01
N ALA A 90 20.88 20.42 13.14
CA ALA A 90 21.37 19.78 11.92
C ALA A 90 20.28 19.66 10.85
N VAL A 91 20.69 19.39 9.62
CA VAL A 91 19.80 19.13 8.48
C VAL A 91 20.12 17.75 7.88
N VAL A 92 19.10 17.03 7.42
CA VAL A 92 19.25 15.82 6.61
C VAL A 92 18.65 16.08 5.24
N CYS A 93 19.44 15.93 4.18
CA CYS A 93 18.96 15.89 2.80
C CYS A 93 18.63 14.44 2.48
N GLY A 94 17.34 14.12 2.37
CA GLY A 94 16.85 12.78 2.17
C GLY A 94 17.19 12.18 0.81
N PRO A 95 16.90 10.89 0.63
CA PRO A 95 16.88 10.26 -0.67
C PRO A 95 15.71 10.79 -1.52
N GLY A 96 15.67 10.39 -2.79
CA GLY A 96 14.58 10.75 -3.71
C GLY A 96 14.83 10.23 -5.12
N PRO A 97 13.80 10.23 -5.97
CA PRO A 97 13.94 9.91 -7.38
C PRO A 97 14.59 11.07 -8.15
N GLY A 98 15.06 10.76 -9.35
CA GLY A 98 15.62 11.72 -10.29
C GLY A 98 17.13 11.80 -10.26
N SER A 99 17.66 12.92 -10.72
CA SER A 99 19.09 13.14 -10.88
C SER A 99 19.58 14.32 -10.04
N PRO A 100 20.72 14.19 -9.33
CA PRO A 100 21.34 15.32 -8.60
C PRO A 100 21.73 16.50 -9.53
N LEU A 101 21.86 16.25 -10.83
CA LEU A 101 22.20 17.24 -11.84
C LEU A 101 20.99 18.09 -12.27
N CYS A 102 19.78 17.57 -12.08
CA CYS A 102 18.53 18.27 -12.35
C CYS A 102 18.21 19.21 -11.16
N GLU A 103 17.91 20.48 -11.44
CA GLU A 103 17.60 21.44 -10.36
C GLU A 103 16.27 21.11 -9.66
N ALA A 104 15.28 20.63 -10.40
CA ALA A 104 13.95 20.32 -9.89
C ALA A 104 13.95 19.12 -8.93
N ASP A 105 14.92 18.22 -9.06
CA ASP A 105 15.01 16.99 -8.25
C ASP A 105 15.72 17.23 -6.90
N VAL A 106 16.54 18.30 -6.79
CA VAL A 106 17.34 18.58 -5.58
C VAL A 106 16.93 19.84 -4.82
N GLY A 107 16.33 20.83 -5.50
CA GLY A 107 15.78 22.04 -4.89
C GLY A 107 16.65 22.66 -3.80
N ALA A 108 16.12 22.71 -2.57
CA ALA A 108 16.72 23.31 -1.39
C ALA A 108 18.08 22.73 -0.98
N PHE A 109 18.44 21.52 -1.44
CA PHE A 109 19.77 20.95 -1.17
C PHE A 109 20.87 21.89 -1.66
N ARG A 110 20.70 22.51 -2.84
CA ARG A 110 21.67 23.45 -3.43
C ARG A 110 21.85 24.72 -2.58
N LEU A 111 20.81 25.16 -1.88
CA LEU A 111 20.90 26.31 -0.99
C LEU A 111 21.81 25.99 0.20
N LEU A 112 21.71 24.78 0.74
CA LEU A 112 22.57 24.31 1.83
C LEU A 112 24.02 24.17 1.39
N TRP A 113 24.27 23.56 0.23
CA TRP A 113 25.64 23.35 -0.27
C TRP A 113 26.38 24.64 -0.58
N ARG A 114 25.68 25.75 -0.79
CA ARG A 114 26.28 27.09 -0.97
C ARG A 114 26.67 27.77 0.33
N LEU A 115 26.23 27.27 1.50
CA LEU A 115 26.56 27.86 2.79
C LEU A 115 28.04 27.67 3.12
N ARG A 116 28.63 28.71 3.72
CA ARG A 116 30.04 28.77 4.11
C ARG A 116 30.16 29.40 5.51
N ASP A 117 31.28 29.14 6.17
CA ASP A 117 31.69 29.78 7.43
C ASP A 117 30.58 29.80 8.49
N GLU A 118 30.31 30.95 9.11
CA GLU A 118 29.34 31.11 10.21
C GLU A 118 27.89 30.79 9.81
N ALA A 119 27.58 30.77 8.50
CA ALA A 119 26.27 30.41 7.99
C ALA A 119 26.08 28.90 7.79
N ALA A 120 27.15 28.09 7.82
CA ALA A 120 27.07 26.65 7.61
C ALA A 120 26.37 25.94 8.78
N VAL A 121 25.33 25.17 8.45
CA VAL A 121 24.67 24.23 9.37
C VAL A 121 25.21 22.81 9.10
N PRO A 122 25.36 21.93 10.10
CA PRO A 122 25.68 20.54 9.85
C PRO A 122 24.65 19.83 8.98
N VAL A 123 25.11 19.08 7.97
CA VAL A 123 24.23 18.37 7.03
C VAL A 123 24.66 16.91 6.82
N LEU A 124 23.69 16.00 6.74
CA LEU A 124 23.85 14.65 6.19
C LEU A 124 23.07 14.52 4.88
N GLY A 125 23.73 14.15 3.79
CA GLY A 125 23.06 13.70 2.56
C GLY A 125 22.90 12.18 2.53
N ILE A 126 21.71 11.69 2.18
CA ILE A 126 21.43 10.25 1.99
C ILE A 126 21.03 10.02 0.54
N CYS A 127 21.62 9.03 -0.14
CA CYS A 127 21.36 8.70 -1.55
C CYS A 127 21.38 9.93 -2.46
N LEU A 128 20.24 10.44 -2.94
CA LEU A 128 20.16 11.66 -3.76
C LEU A 128 20.79 12.88 -3.06
N GLY A 129 20.59 13.04 -1.74
CA GLY A 129 21.24 14.08 -0.95
C GLY A 129 22.77 13.95 -0.93
N PHE A 130 23.29 12.71 -0.85
CA PHE A 130 24.73 12.42 -0.95
C PHE A 130 25.26 12.71 -2.36
N GLN A 131 24.56 12.27 -3.40
CA GLN A 131 24.94 12.52 -4.78
C GLN A 131 24.94 14.02 -5.12
N SER A 132 23.95 14.76 -4.62
CA SER A 132 23.87 16.22 -4.75
C SER A 132 25.05 16.92 -4.08
N LEU A 133 25.45 16.47 -2.88
CA LEU A 133 26.64 16.97 -2.20
C LEU A 133 27.90 16.74 -3.04
N VAL A 134 28.11 15.51 -3.53
CA VAL A 134 29.31 15.19 -4.32
C VAL A 134 29.35 16.00 -5.62
N ALA A 135 28.22 16.09 -6.34
CA ALA A 135 28.11 16.87 -7.56
C ALA A 135 28.42 18.36 -7.35
N HIS A 136 27.99 18.92 -6.22
CA HIS A 136 28.24 20.34 -5.90
C HIS A 136 29.73 20.64 -5.68
N PHE A 137 30.49 19.71 -5.11
CA PHE A 137 31.89 19.90 -4.72
C PHE A 137 32.90 19.27 -5.71
N GLY A 138 32.50 19.17 -6.98
CA GLY A 138 33.41 18.84 -8.09
C GLY A 138 33.44 17.36 -8.48
N GLY A 139 32.68 16.49 -7.80
CA GLY A 139 32.47 15.13 -8.26
C GLY A 139 31.52 15.08 -9.48
N GLY A 140 31.69 14.06 -10.31
CA GLY A 140 30.75 13.68 -11.36
C GLY A 140 29.66 12.74 -10.86
N ILE A 141 28.67 12.49 -11.72
CA ILE A 141 27.60 11.52 -11.51
C ILE A 141 27.51 10.66 -12.75
N ARG A 142 27.51 9.33 -12.57
CA ARG A 142 27.41 8.38 -13.67
C ARG A 142 26.43 7.25 -13.37
N ARG A 143 25.97 6.56 -14.41
CA ARG A 143 25.18 5.33 -14.26
C ARG A 143 26.08 4.18 -13.81
N LEU A 144 25.55 3.32 -12.96
CA LEU A 144 26.14 2.01 -12.68
C LEU A 144 26.01 1.10 -13.89
N ARG A 145 26.89 0.09 -14.01
CA ARG A 145 26.73 -0.95 -15.05
C ARG A 145 25.44 -1.72 -14.87
N ARG A 146 25.08 -1.99 -13.61
CA ARG A 146 23.84 -2.62 -13.19
C ARG A 146 23.28 -1.85 -12.00
N GLY A 147 22.01 -1.44 -12.09
CA GLY A 147 21.34 -0.78 -10.97
C GLY A 147 21.23 -1.72 -9.76
N LEU A 148 21.34 -1.18 -8.55
CA LEU A 148 21.41 -1.96 -7.32
C LEU A 148 20.16 -1.82 -6.46
N HIS A 149 18.99 -1.59 -7.07
CA HIS A 149 17.72 -1.42 -6.35
C HIS A 149 17.35 -2.67 -5.55
N GLY A 150 17.17 -2.50 -4.23
CA GLY A 150 16.83 -3.59 -3.30
C GLY A 150 18.00 -4.53 -3.00
N MET A 151 19.22 -4.21 -3.41
CA MET A 151 20.39 -5.08 -3.23
C MET A 151 21.12 -4.80 -1.92
N VAL A 152 21.47 -5.85 -1.18
CA VAL A 152 22.24 -5.75 0.05
C VAL A 152 23.73 -6.00 -0.23
N ARG A 153 24.60 -5.06 0.13
CA ARG A 153 26.07 -5.14 -0.07
C ARG A 153 26.85 -4.81 1.20
N GLY A 154 28.06 -5.36 1.29
CA GLY A 154 28.99 -5.02 2.37
C GLY A 154 29.58 -3.64 2.17
N ILE A 155 29.64 -2.85 3.24
CA ILE A 155 30.20 -1.50 3.21
C ILE A 155 31.60 -1.53 3.84
N GLU A 156 32.62 -1.34 3.01
CA GLU A 156 33.99 -1.14 3.45
C GLU A 156 34.16 0.32 3.89
N HIS A 157 34.60 0.54 5.12
CA HIS A 157 34.74 1.89 5.65
C HIS A 157 36.03 2.05 6.46
N ARG A 158 36.49 3.30 6.54
CA ARG A 158 37.66 3.66 7.33
C ARG A 158 37.23 3.97 8.76
N SER A 159 37.82 3.26 9.73
CA SER A 159 37.63 3.57 11.15
C SER A 159 38.03 5.02 11.46
N GLY A 160 37.06 5.83 11.84
CA GLY A 160 37.21 7.26 12.14
C GLY A 160 36.00 8.08 11.70
N ASP A 161 35.96 9.35 12.07
CA ASP A 161 34.87 10.27 11.70
C ASP A 161 33.48 9.70 12.07
N ILE A 162 32.49 9.76 11.18
CA ILE A 162 31.16 9.14 11.39
C ILE A 162 31.19 7.61 11.46
N PHE A 163 32.26 6.94 11.02
CA PHE A 163 32.42 5.49 11.11
C PHE A 163 33.23 5.03 12.35
N ALA A 164 33.60 5.95 13.24
CA ALA A 164 34.39 5.64 14.42
C ALA A 164 33.69 4.59 15.32
N GLY A 165 34.34 3.44 15.52
CA GLY A 165 33.82 2.36 16.36
C GLY A 165 32.65 1.57 15.77
N VAL A 166 32.26 1.84 14.51
CA VAL A 166 31.24 1.08 13.80
C VAL A 166 31.87 -0.20 13.24
N PRO A 167 31.37 -1.41 13.54
CA PRO A 167 31.90 -2.63 12.94
C PRO A 167 31.59 -2.70 11.43
N PRO A 168 32.23 -3.59 10.65
CA PRO A 168 31.80 -3.87 9.28
C PRO A 168 30.32 -4.26 9.24
N PHE A 169 29.61 -3.80 8.22
CA PHE A 169 28.17 -3.99 8.11
C PHE A 169 27.73 -4.09 6.66
N ARG A 170 26.54 -4.65 6.44
CA ARG A 170 25.84 -4.70 5.16
C ARG A 170 24.71 -3.68 5.13
N ALA A 171 24.48 -3.08 3.96
CA ALA A 171 23.42 -2.11 3.76
C ALA A 171 22.68 -2.33 2.44
N THR A 172 21.40 -1.98 2.44
CA THR A 172 20.56 -1.96 1.24
C THR A 172 20.86 -0.73 0.38
N LEU A 173 20.87 -0.95 -0.93
CA LEU A 173 21.09 0.07 -1.96
C LEU A 173 19.79 0.27 -2.77
N TYR A 174 19.50 1.52 -3.13
CA TYR A 174 18.38 1.88 -4.03
C TYR A 174 18.83 2.91 -5.06
N HIS A 175 19.89 2.61 -5.80
CA HIS A 175 20.40 3.56 -6.79
C HIS A 175 20.86 2.90 -8.09
N SER A 176 20.58 3.57 -9.20
CA SER A 176 21.16 3.33 -10.53
C SER A 176 22.24 4.35 -10.89
N LEU A 177 22.21 5.53 -10.27
CA LEU A 177 23.24 6.56 -10.37
C LEU A 177 24.23 6.42 -9.22
N CYS A 178 25.49 6.76 -9.45
CA CYS A 178 26.52 6.79 -8.41
C CYS A 178 27.42 8.02 -8.55
N ALA A 179 28.04 8.39 -7.43
CA ALA A 179 29.06 9.42 -7.38
C ALA A 179 30.36 8.94 -8.05
N ASP A 180 30.91 9.79 -8.90
CA ASP A 180 32.21 9.60 -9.54
C ASP A 180 33.17 10.70 -9.12
N VAL A 181 34.21 10.33 -8.38
CA VAL A 181 35.26 11.23 -7.94
C VAL A 181 36.59 10.94 -8.64
N GLY A 182 36.57 10.17 -9.73
CA GLY A 182 37.76 9.67 -10.42
C GLY A 182 38.30 8.38 -9.82
N GLN A 183 37.45 7.58 -9.15
CA GLN A 183 37.88 6.32 -8.52
C GLN A 183 38.37 5.26 -9.51
N ASP A 184 37.89 5.34 -10.76
CA ASP A 184 38.24 4.41 -11.82
C ASP A 184 39.62 4.75 -12.44
N ASP A 185 40.14 5.96 -12.22
CA ASP A 185 41.48 6.39 -12.65
C ASP A 185 42.59 5.92 -11.69
N VAL A 186 42.24 5.39 -10.50
CA VAL A 186 43.21 4.93 -9.51
C VAL A 186 43.72 3.53 -9.91
N PRO A 187 45.04 3.35 -10.14
CA PRO A 187 45.59 2.04 -10.48
C PRO A 187 45.32 1.00 -9.39
N ARG A 188 45.14 -0.26 -9.79
CA ARG A 188 44.80 -1.36 -8.87
C ARG A 188 45.80 -1.52 -7.73
N GLU A 189 47.09 -1.39 -8.05
CA GLU A 189 48.20 -1.47 -7.09
C GLU A 189 48.22 -0.33 -6.06
N ALA A 190 47.56 0.80 -6.36
CA ALA A 190 47.48 1.97 -5.48
C ALA A 190 46.13 2.09 -4.77
N TRP A 191 45.15 1.22 -5.10
CA TRP A 191 43.78 1.37 -4.63
C TRP A 191 43.66 1.35 -3.11
N GLU A 192 44.26 0.35 -2.45
CA GLU A 192 44.15 0.17 -0.98
C GLU A 192 44.65 1.39 -0.19
N THR A 193 45.61 2.15 -0.75
CA THR A 193 46.15 3.36 -0.13
C THR A 193 45.39 4.61 -0.55
N ASP A 194 45.06 4.73 -1.83
CA ASP A 194 44.62 5.99 -2.43
C ASP A 194 43.10 6.18 -2.37
N MET A 195 42.32 5.11 -2.17
CA MET A 195 40.85 5.17 -2.06
C MET A 195 40.35 6.04 -0.89
N TRP A 196 41.21 6.36 0.08
CA TRP A 196 40.88 7.19 1.24
C TRP A 196 41.40 8.63 1.13
N LEU A 197 42.09 8.97 0.04
CA LEU A 197 42.67 10.29 -0.16
C LEU A 197 41.68 11.24 -0.85
N PRO A 198 41.78 12.56 -0.61
CA PRO A 198 41.01 13.54 -1.36
C PRO A 198 41.26 13.41 -2.88
N PRO A 199 40.21 13.23 -3.70
CA PRO A 199 40.37 13.07 -5.13
C PRO A 199 40.84 14.35 -5.81
N LYS A 200 41.66 14.23 -6.88
CA LYS A 200 42.23 15.40 -7.58
C LYS A 200 41.15 16.32 -8.19
N GLY A 201 40.07 15.74 -8.72
CA GLY A 201 38.95 16.48 -9.30
C GLY A 201 38.00 17.09 -8.27
N ALA A 202 38.02 16.58 -7.03
CA ALA A 202 37.14 17.01 -5.95
C ALA A 202 37.92 17.10 -4.62
N PRO A 203 38.89 18.03 -4.50
CA PRO A 203 39.84 18.06 -3.38
C PRO A 203 39.19 18.42 -2.03
N ASP A 204 38.00 19.00 -2.06
CA ASP A 204 37.20 19.30 -0.87
C ASP A 204 36.41 18.08 -0.37
N LEU A 205 36.42 16.94 -1.07
CA LEU A 205 35.75 15.71 -0.67
C LEU A 205 36.74 14.69 -0.13
N VAL A 206 36.41 14.07 1.01
CA VAL A 206 37.22 13.01 1.63
C VAL A 206 36.39 11.72 1.68
N PRO A 207 36.75 10.70 0.88
CA PRO A 207 36.08 9.40 0.91
C PRO A 207 36.17 8.73 2.28
N LEU A 208 35.05 8.13 2.71
CA LEU A 208 34.90 7.47 4.02
C LEU A 208 34.47 6.01 3.92
N ALA A 209 33.76 5.64 2.84
CA ALA A 209 33.30 4.28 2.64
C ALA A 209 33.14 3.94 1.15
N TRP A 210 33.24 2.65 0.82
CA TRP A 210 33.16 2.08 -0.52
C TRP A 210 32.43 0.73 -0.52
N THR A 211 31.95 0.31 -1.68
CA THR A 211 31.64 -1.09 -1.98
C THR A 211 32.22 -1.45 -3.35
N MET A 212 32.42 -2.75 -3.56
CA MET A 212 32.80 -3.32 -4.85
C MET A 212 31.62 -4.09 -5.42
N GLU A 213 31.28 -3.84 -6.69
CA GLU A 213 30.31 -4.64 -7.42
C GLU A 213 31.02 -5.46 -8.50
N GLU A 214 30.83 -6.77 -8.49
CA GLU A 214 31.42 -7.65 -9.49
C GLU A 214 30.75 -7.44 -10.85
N SER A 215 31.55 -7.54 -11.92
CA SER A 215 31.04 -7.47 -13.28
C SER A 215 30.55 -8.84 -13.73
N GLU A 216 29.45 -8.89 -14.46
CA GLU A 216 28.96 -10.14 -15.09
C GLU A 216 29.85 -10.58 -16.25
N ASP A 217 30.59 -9.63 -16.86
CA ASP A 217 31.58 -9.91 -17.90
C ASP A 217 32.85 -10.58 -17.33
N ALA A 218 33.13 -11.80 -17.81
CA ALA A 218 34.29 -12.56 -17.40
C ALA A 218 35.61 -11.80 -17.67
N GLY A 219 36.29 -11.39 -16.60
CA GLY A 219 37.58 -10.69 -16.65
C GLY A 219 37.49 -9.16 -16.59
N ALA A 220 36.30 -8.58 -16.49
CA ALA A 220 36.16 -7.16 -16.20
C ALA A 220 36.48 -6.86 -14.73
N GLU A 221 37.15 -5.73 -14.48
CA GLU A 221 37.45 -5.29 -13.12
C GLU A 221 36.14 -4.91 -12.40
N PRO A 222 36.06 -5.18 -11.07
CA PRO A 222 34.89 -4.84 -10.27
C PRO A 222 34.69 -3.33 -10.26
N GLU A 223 33.42 -2.93 -10.30
CA GLU A 223 33.00 -1.54 -10.25
C GLU A 223 33.17 -1.00 -8.82
N ARG A 224 33.91 0.10 -8.68
CA ARG A 224 34.19 0.77 -7.41
C ARG A 224 33.14 1.83 -7.14
N ILE A 225 32.39 1.68 -6.05
CA ILE A 225 31.24 2.56 -5.78
C ILE A 225 31.48 3.28 -4.46
N LEU A 226 31.52 4.61 -4.50
CA LEU A 226 31.67 5.46 -3.33
C LEU A 226 30.40 5.40 -2.47
N MET A 227 30.56 5.03 -1.20
CA MET A 227 29.45 4.81 -0.26
C MET A 227 29.35 5.85 0.85
N GLY A 228 30.41 6.62 1.09
CA GLY A 228 30.38 7.67 2.10
C GLY A 228 31.46 8.72 1.88
N VAL A 229 31.14 9.96 2.22
CA VAL A 229 32.05 11.10 2.08
C VAL A 229 31.85 12.10 3.22
N ARG A 230 32.89 12.88 3.50
CA ARG A 230 32.76 14.17 4.20
C ARG A 230 33.38 15.29 3.39
N HIS A 231 32.88 16.50 3.59
CA HIS A 231 33.58 17.69 3.14
C HIS A 231 34.83 17.92 4.02
N ALA A 232 35.91 18.41 3.43
CA ALA A 232 37.20 18.57 4.08
C ALA A 232 37.15 19.61 5.22
N ARG A 233 36.36 20.68 5.02
CA ARG A 233 36.31 21.88 5.88
C ARG A 233 34.94 22.27 6.42
N LEU A 234 33.86 21.76 5.84
CA LEU A 234 32.48 22.17 6.14
C LEU A 234 31.79 20.99 6.83
N PRO A 235 30.77 21.20 7.65
CA PRO A 235 30.11 20.14 8.42
C PRO A 235 29.13 19.37 7.54
N PHE A 236 29.57 18.91 6.37
CA PHE A 236 28.77 18.17 5.41
C PHE A 236 29.29 16.75 5.30
N TRP A 237 28.38 15.80 5.46
CA TRP A 237 28.62 14.37 5.29
C TRP A 237 27.59 13.80 4.33
N GLY A 238 27.86 12.64 3.77
CA GLY A 238 26.82 11.88 3.09
C GLY A 238 27.13 10.41 2.96
N VAL A 239 26.07 9.63 2.76
CA VAL A 239 26.09 8.18 2.55
C VAL A 239 25.19 7.81 1.36
N GLN A 240 25.64 6.85 0.54
CA GLN A 240 24.90 6.42 -0.66
C GLN A 240 23.85 5.34 -0.36
N TYR A 241 24.06 4.54 0.68
CA TYR A 241 23.16 3.46 1.08
C TYR A 241 21.97 3.98 1.91
N HIS A 242 20.96 3.13 2.08
CA HIS A 242 19.74 3.44 2.84
C HIS A 242 19.83 2.86 4.25
N PRO A 243 20.20 3.67 5.27
CA PRO A 243 20.37 3.18 6.65
C PRO A 243 19.08 2.65 7.28
N GLU A 244 17.92 3.06 6.77
CA GLU A 244 16.59 2.76 7.29
C GLU A 244 15.97 1.46 6.78
N SER A 245 16.51 0.90 5.69
CA SER A 245 15.98 -0.31 5.10
C SER A 245 16.00 -1.46 6.10
N VAL A 246 14.97 -2.30 6.10
CA VAL A 246 14.84 -3.41 7.06
C VAL A 246 16.00 -4.43 6.95
N CYS A 247 16.66 -4.51 5.79
CA CYS A 247 17.82 -5.38 5.57
C CYS A 247 19.19 -4.69 5.78
N THR A 248 19.22 -3.41 6.15
CA THR A 248 20.47 -2.75 6.57
C THR A 248 20.80 -3.15 8.00
N ASP A 249 22.02 -3.62 8.23
CA ASP A 249 22.47 -4.07 9.54
C ASP A 249 22.41 -2.94 10.57
N ALA A 250 21.96 -3.26 11.79
CA ALA A 250 21.84 -2.29 12.89
C ALA A 250 23.15 -1.58 13.26
N ALA A 251 24.30 -2.13 12.87
CA ALA A 251 25.60 -1.46 13.01
C ALA A 251 25.65 -0.12 12.27
N ALA A 252 24.97 0.01 11.13
CA ALA A 252 24.86 1.27 10.37
C ALA A 252 24.24 2.41 11.20
N HIS A 253 23.41 2.10 12.20
CA HIS A 253 22.83 3.11 13.10
C HIS A 253 23.91 3.85 13.91
N GLY A 254 25.05 3.21 14.16
CA GLY A 254 26.21 3.85 14.77
C GLY A 254 26.73 5.04 13.94
N VAL A 255 26.61 4.97 12.62
CA VAL A 255 27.01 6.06 11.70
C VAL A 255 26.15 7.30 11.92
N LEU A 256 24.84 7.13 12.08
CA LEU A 256 23.91 8.24 12.36
C LEU A 256 24.18 8.89 13.73
N LYS A 257 24.41 8.07 14.76
CA LYS A 257 24.78 8.54 16.12
C LYS A 257 26.07 9.35 16.09
N ASN A 258 27.08 8.84 15.39
CA ASN A 258 28.37 9.51 15.27
C ASN A 258 28.24 10.81 14.46
N TRP A 259 27.51 10.81 13.34
CA TRP A 259 27.23 12.02 12.56
C TRP A 259 26.58 13.09 13.43
N PHE A 260 25.53 12.77 14.17
CA PHE A 260 24.85 13.74 15.00
C PHE A 260 25.76 14.26 16.13
N SER A 261 26.58 13.40 16.72
CA SER A 261 27.62 13.84 17.67
C SER A 261 28.62 14.82 17.05
N GLN A 262 29.06 14.57 15.81
CA GLN A 262 29.95 15.49 15.09
C GLN A 262 29.25 16.81 14.74
N ALA A 263 27.97 16.77 14.37
CA ALA A 263 27.16 17.97 14.13
C ALA A 263 27.07 18.86 15.38
N LEU A 264 26.80 18.27 16.55
CA LEU A 264 26.74 19.00 17.81
C LEU A 264 28.11 19.58 18.20
N LYS A 265 29.20 18.80 18.05
CA LYS A 265 30.56 19.29 18.28
C LYS A 265 30.94 20.45 17.37
N TRP A 266 30.53 20.38 16.10
CA TRP A 266 30.73 21.49 15.16
C TRP A 266 30.03 22.76 15.65
N ASN A 267 28.75 22.66 16.03
CA ASN A 267 27.98 23.79 16.55
C ASN A 267 28.65 24.41 17.79
N GLU A 268 29.13 23.57 18.72
CA GLU A 268 29.84 24.02 19.92
C GLU A 268 31.16 24.73 19.58
N SER A 269 31.98 24.12 18.71
CA SER A 269 33.31 24.64 18.36
C SER A 269 33.27 25.94 17.54
N THR A 270 32.21 26.15 16.75
CA THR A 270 31.99 27.36 15.95
C THR A 270 31.17 28.42 16.66
N GLY A 271 30.68 28.13 17.88
CA GLY A 271 29.81 29.03 18.64
C GLY A 271 28.41 29.20 18.04
N ARG A 272 28.02 28.35 17.07
CA ARG A 272 26.68 28.36 16.47
C ARG A 272 25.64 27.95 17.52
N ARG A 273 24.75 28.87 17.87
CA ARG A 273 23.64 28.62 18.80
C ARG A 273 22.33 28.46 18.05
N VAL A 274 21.59 27.41 18.41
CA VAL A 274 20.20 27.23 17.96
C VAL A 274 19.36 28.37 18.51
N ARG A 275 18.64 29.06 17.63
CA ARG A 275 17.79 30.20 17.98
C ARG A 275 16.33 29.75 18.09
N PRO A 276 15.57 30.24 19.09
CA PRO A 276 14.13 30.07 19.06
C PRO A 276 13.59 30.83 17.86
N VAL A 277 12.99 30.10 16.93
CA VAL A 277 12.24 30.64 15.80
C VAL A 277 10.83 30.12 15.94
N ASP A 278 9.85 30.96 15.59
CA ASP A 278 8.47 30.54 15.53
C ASP A 278 8.28 29.59 14.32
N LEU A 279 7.93 28.35 14.63
CA LEU A 279 7.78 27.26 13.65
C LEU A 279 6.29 26.90 13.51
N GLU A 280 5.38 27.90 13.49
CA GLU A 280 3.91 27.74 13.52
C GLU A 280 3.34 26.71 12.53
N HIS A 281 4.11 26.26 11.52
CA HIS A 281 3.68 25.33 10.48
C HIS A 281 4.61 24.12 10.25
N ILE A 282 5.62 23.87 11.09
CA ILE A 282 6.43 22.64 10.97
C ILE A 282 6.31 21.81 12.24
N SER A 283 5.36 20.89 12.22
CA SER A 283 5.18 19.91 13.28
C SER A 283 6.34 18.91 13.35
N ASP A 284 6.44 18.24 14.49
CA ASP A 284 7.31 17.08 14.64
C ASP A 284 6.73 15.91 13.83
N SER A 285 7.49 15.46 12.82
CA SER A 285 7.05 14.40 11.90
C SER A 285 6.90 13.08 12.64
N LEU A 286 5.87 12.29 12.32
CA LEU A 286 5.52 11.02 12.99
C LEU A 286 5.13 11.14 14.47
N ALA A 287 4.94 12.33 15.02
CA ALA A 287 4.33 12.44 16.35
C ALA A 287 2.88 11.94 16.23
N PRO A 288 2.40 11.02 17.09
CA PRO A 288 0.99 10.62 17.16
C PRO A 288 0.06 11.83 17.27
N SER A 289 0.56 12.85 17.94
CA SER A 289 -0.10 14.12 18.07
C SER A 289 -0.29 14.84 16.74
N THR A 290 0.38 14.58 15.62
CA THR A 290 0.07 15.31 14.37
C THR A 290 -1.26 14.89 13.72
N ILE A 291 -1.59 13.59 13.75
CA ILE A 291 -2.89 13.09 13.27
C ILE A 291 -3.99 13.42 14.29
N ILE A 292 -3.67 13.25 15.57
CA ILE A 292 -4.58 13.57 16.67
C ILE A 292 -4.78 15.09 16.77
N GLU A 293 -3.76 15.93 16.62
CA GLU A 293 -3.80 17.40 16.56
C GLU A 293 -4.52 17.87 15.30
N ARG A 294 -4.36 17.20 14.14
CA ARG A 294 -5.26 17.45 13.00
C ARG A 294 -6.71 17.25 13.41
N ARG A 295 -7.05 16.15 14.09
CA ARG A 295 -8.42 15.90 14.56
C ARG A 295 -8.84 16.78 15.77
N LEU A 296 -7.93 17.20 16.64
CA LEU A 296 -8.18 17.98 17.86
C LEU A 296 -8.22 19.50 17.61
N ALA A 297 -7.35 20.02 16.74
CA ALA A 297 -7.43 21.40 16.24
C ALA A 297 -8.79 21.61 15.56
N VAL A 298 -9.23 20.58 14.81
CA VAL A 298 -10.56 20.44 14.24
C VAL A 298 -11.67 20.42 15.31
N GLU A 299 -11.54 19.67 16.40
CA GLU A 299 -12.60 19.57 17.43
C GLU A 299 -12.96 20.91 18.09
N SER A 300 -12.01 21.83 18.23
CA SER A 300 -12.29 23.16 18.81
C SER A 300 -13.28 24.00 17.97
N GLN A 301 -13.47 23.63 16.69
CA GLN A 301 -14.38 24.31 15.74
C GLN A 301 -15.31 23.35 14.97
N ILE A 302 -15.24 22.03 15.17
CA ILE A 302 -15.96 21.02 14.36
C ILE A 302 -17.47 21.24 14.34
N ALA A 303 -18.05 21.66 15.46
CA ALA A 303 -19.47 21.95 15.58
C ALA A 303 -19.94 23.11 14.66
N THR A 304 -19.02 23.98 14.26
CA THR A 304 -19.30 25.12 13.36
C THR A 304 -19.20 24.73 11.88
N GLN A 305 -18.48 23.64 11.58
CA GLN A 305 -18.23 23.17 10.22
C GLN A 305 -19.52 22.66 9.56
N LYS A 306 -19.65 22.88 8.25
CA LYS A 306 -20.86 22.54 7.51
C LYS A 306 -21.07 21.02 7.43
N TRP A 307 -20.03 20.28 7.07
CA TRP A 307 -20.06 18.82 6.95
C TRP A 307 -20.55 18.15 8.25
N TRP A 308 -20.10 18.65 9.41
CA TRP A 308 -20.51 18.13 10.71
C TRP A 308 -21.99 18.37 10.95
N ARG A 309 -22.50 19.58 10.66
CA ARG A 309 -23.93 19.90 10.78
C ARG A 309 -24.79 19.05 9.84
N ASP A 310 -24.32 18.82 8.61
CA ASP A 310 -25.00 17.94 7.66
C ASP A 310 -25.09 16.51 8.21
N MET A 311 -24.03 16.03 8.88
CA MET A 311 -24.00 14.73 9.55
C MET A 311 -24.99 14.59 10.71
N GLN A 312 -25.40 15.70 11.34
CA GLN A 312 -26.41 15.70 12.42
C GLN A 312 -27.86 15.62 11.92
N SER A 313 -28.09 15.44 10.62
CA SER A 313 -29.45 15.36 10.05
C SER A 313 -29.58 14.27 8.97
N GLY A 314 -30.82 14.05 8.52
CA GLY A 314 -31.11 13.21 7.36
C GLY A 314 -30.74 11.73 7.54
N LEU A 315 -30.17 11.14 6.47
CA LEU A 315 -29.68 9.77 6.45
C LEU A 315 -28.50 9.56 7.41
N ALA A 316 -27.60 10.55 7.51
CA ALA A 316 -26.41 10.49 8.36
C ALA A 316 -26.72 10.34 9.86
N ALA A 317 -27.76 11.04 10.35
CA ALA A 317 -28.17 10.97 11.75
C ALA A 317 -29.04 9.76 12.11
N SER A 318 -29.43 8.94 11.12
CA SER A 318 -30.39 7.85 11.36
C SER A 318 -29.77 6.65 12.08
N ARG A 319 -30.43 6.12 13.13
CA ARG A 319 -30.04 4.88 13.85
C ARG A 319 -28.67 4.93 14.56
N ALA A 320 -28.50 5.86 15.50
CA ALA A 320 -27.37 5.86 16.43
C ALA A 320 -27.44 4.65 17.41
N ALA A 321 -26.27 4.15 17.83
CA ALA A 321 -26.11 3.07 18.83
C ALA A 321 -26.86 1.75 18.51
N PRO A 322 -26.41 0.98 17.51
CA PRO A 322 -27.05 -0.28 17.17
C PRO A 322 -26.77 -1.39 18.21
N VAL A 323 -27.69 -2.35 18.28
CA VAL A 323 -27.57 -3.59 19.05
C VAL A 323 -27.26 -4.74 18.10
N TYR A 324 -26.27 -5.54 18.47
CA TYR A 324 -25.89 -6.75 17.76
C TYR A 324 -26.72 -7.94 18.25
N THR A 325 -27.37 -8.65 17.32
CA THR A 325 -28.12 -9.88 17.59
C THR A 325 -27.65 -10.99 16.64
N CYS A 326 -27.44 -12.20 17.18
CA CYS A 326 -26.95 -13.33 16.38
C CYS A 326 -27.54 -14.67 16.82
N SER A 327 -27.83 -15.53 15.85
CA SER A 327 -28.03 -16.96 16.06
C SER A 327 -26.84 -17.75 15.49
N ARG A 328 -26.27 -18.60 16.34
CA ARG A 328 -25.16 -19.48 16.01
C ARG A 328 -25.69 -20.87 15.68
N ILE A 329 -25.41 -21.36 14.49
CA ILE A 329 -25.80 -22.72 14.05
C ILE A 329 -24.58 -23.52 13.60
N LYS A 330 -24.65 -24.84 13.72
CA LYS A 330 -23.60 -25.73 13.20
C LYS A 330 -23.56 -25.63 11.68
N LEU A 331 -22.38 -25.39 11.12
CA LEU A 331 -22.12 -25.49 9.69
C LEU A 331 -21.82 -26.96 9.37
N PRO A 332 -22.63 -27.66 8.56
CA PRO A 332 -22.32 -29.02 8.14
C PRO A 332 -21.06 -29.07 7.27
N ASP A 333 -20.25 -30.11 7.43
CA ASP A 333 -19.03 -30.30 6.65
C ASP A 333 -19.37 -30.42 5.16
N GLY A 334 -18.62 -29.70 4.31
CA GLY A 334 -18.79 -29.70 2.86
C GLY A 334 -19.88 -28.74 2.33
N VAL A 335 -20.49 -27.92 3.19
CA VAL A 335 -21.38 -26.83 2.73
C VAL A 335 -20.54 -25.77 2.02
N ASP A 336 -20.91 -25.47 0.78
CA ASP A 336 -20.22 -24.48 -0.04
C ASP A 336 -20.84 -23.08 0.12
N ALA A 337 -19.99 -22.07 0.32
CA ALA A 337 -20.44 -20.69 0.50
C ALA A 337 -21.24 -20.15 -0.71
N ALA A 338 -20.93 -20.58 -1.94
CA ALA A 338 -21.65 -20.13 -3.13
C ALA A 338 -23.06 -20.76 -3.19
N ASP A 339 -23.21 -22.03 -2.81
CA ASP A 339 -24.54 -22.67 -2.74
C ASP A 339 -25.41 -21.96 -1.69
N VAL A 340 -24.84 -21.59 -0.55
CA VAL A 340 -25.52 -20.81 0.49
C VAL A 340 -25.90 -19.42 -0.01
N ALA A 341 -24.99 -18.72 -0.70
CA ALA A 341 -25.25 -17.42 -1.30
C ALA A 341 -26.43 -17.46 -2.30
N GLU A 342 -26.51 -18.51 -3.11
CA GLU A 342 -27.61 -18.72 -4.07
C GLU A 342 -28.96 -18.96 -3.37
N VAL A 343 -28.98 -19.77 -2.29
CA VAL A 343 -30.16 -19.93 -1.44
C VAL A 343 -30.64 -18.58 -0.89
N LEU A 344 -29.72 -17.67 -0.58
CA LEU A 344 -30.02 -16.35 -0.04
C LEU A 344 -30.33 -15.30 -1.12
N GLY A 345 -30.24 -15.65 -2.41
CA GLY A 345 -30.62 -14.79 -3.53
C GLY A 345 -29.49 -13.90 -4.06
N VAL A 346 -28.23 -14.22 -3.75
CA VAL A 346 -27.07 -13.52 -4.32
C VAL A 346 -27.06 -13.67 -5.85
N GLY A 347 -26.78 -12.57 -6.55
CA GLY A 347 -26.65 -12.53 -8.01
C GLY A 347 -27.85 -11.95 -8.76
N GLY A 348 -29.03 -11.86 -8.13
CA GLY A 348 -30.25 -11.29 -8.75
C GLY A 348 -30.36 -9.77 -8.64
N VAL A 349 -29.86 -9.19 -7.55
CA VAL A 349 -29.92 -7.75 -7.21
C VAL A 349 -28.54 -7.26 -6.75
N ASP A 350 -28.43 -6.04 -6.24
CA ASP A 350 -27.24 -5.58 -5.53
C ASP A 350 -26.87 -6.59 -4.43
N SER A 351 -25.61 -7.00 -4.43
CA SER A 351 -25.15 -8.19 -3.71
C SER A 351 -23.70 -8.00 -3.31
N ILE A 352 -23.32 -8.44 -2.12
CA ILE A 352 -21.93 -8.47 -1.67
C ILE A 352 -21.68 -9.82 -1.02
N MET A 353 -20.68 -10.54 -1.55
CA MET A 353 -20.11 -11.73 -0.94
C MET A 353 -18.59 -11.56 -0.90
N LEU A 354 -18.02 -11.64 0.30
CA LEU A 354 -16.59 -11.72 0.53
C LEU A 354 -16.28 -13.17 0.88
N ASP A 355 -15.36 -13.81 0.17
CA ASP A 355 -15.27 -15.27 0.13
C ASP A 355 -13.85 -15.80 0.31
N SER A 356 -13.72 -16.76 1.22
CA SER A 356 -12.49 -17.52 1.46
C SER A 356 -12.59 -18.90 0.83
N SER A 357 -12.64 -18.95 -0.51
CA SER A 357 -12.86 -20.20 -1.26
C SER A 357 -11.69 -21.18 -1.22
N SER A 358 -10.46 -20.73 -0.94
CA SER A 358 -9.29 -21.61 -0.79
C SER A 358 -9.25 -22.43 0.50
N THR A 359 -10.25 -22.28 1.39
CA THR A 359 -10.50 -23.21 2.52
C THR A 359 -10.58 -24.66 2.07
N VAL A 360 -11.14 -24.92 0.88
CA VAL A 360 -11.21 -26.26 0.27
C VAL A 360 -9.84 -26.91 0.04
N ASN A 361 -8.79 -26.09 0.00
CA ASN A 361 -7.42 -26.50 -0.19
C ASN A 361 -6.58 -26.46 1.11
N GLY A 362 -7.19 -26.14 2.26
CA GLY A 362 -6.49 -25.98 3.53
C GLY A 362 -5.63 -24.71 3.63
N ASP A 363 -5.96 -23.67 2.86
CA ASP A 363 -5.24 -22.39 2.89
C ASP A 363 -5.39 -21.72 4.28
N PRO A 364 -4.30 -21.44 5.00
CA PRO A 364 -4.36 -20.86 6.35
C PRO A 364 -4.87 -19.42 6.38
N LEU A 365 -4.82 -18.69 5.25
CA LEU A 365 -5.36 -17.33 5.15
C LEU A 365 -6.88 -17.32 4.94
N ALA A 366 -7.44 -18.45 4.50
CA ALA A 366 -8.84 -18.60 4.19
C ALA A 366 -9.60 -19.13 5.42
N ARG A 367 -10.39 -18.27 6.08
CA ARG A 367 -11.11 -18.65 7.31
C ARG A 367 -12.62 -18.53 7.20
N SER A 368 -13.12 -17.41 6.69
CA SER A 368 -14.56 -17.12 6.72
C SER A 368 -15.07 -16.52 5.43
N SER A 369 -16.27 -16.95 5.02
CA SER A 369 -17.02 -16.30 3.96
C SER A 369 -18.15 -15.47 4.57
N VAL A 370 -18.33 -14.25 4.09
CA VAL A 370 -19.35 -13.30 4.56
C VAL A 370 -20.30 -12.96 3.42
N ILE A 371 -21.59 -13.19 3.64
CA ILE A 371 -22.66 -12.88 2.71
C ILE A 371 -23.48 -11.73 3.30
N ALA A 372 -23.46 -10.58 2.65
CA ALA A 372 -24.29 -9.44 3.02
C ALA A 372 -25.74 -9.67 2.54
N LEU A 373 -26.70 -9.32 3.38
CA LEU A 373 -28.13 -9.48 3.10
C LEU A 373 -28.81 -8.11 3.06
N GLU A 374 -29.84 -7.98 2.22
CA GLU A 374 -30.57 -6.72 2.00
C GLU A 374 -29.67 -5.56 1.53
N VAL A 375 -28.66 -5.85 0.69
CA VAL A 375 -27.73 -4.86 0.11
C VAL A 375 -28.45 -3.86 -0.79
N ASP A 376 -29.52 -4.30 -1.45
CA ASP A 376 -30.46 -3.47 -2.22
C ASP A 376 -31.21 -2.45 -1.35
N ARG A 377 -31.09 -2.54 -0.01
CA ARG A 377 -31.68 -1.60 0.96
C ARG A 377 -30.63 -0.96 1.88
N ALA A 378 -29.35 -1.27 1.69
CA ALA A 378 -28.28 -0.71 2.52
C ALA A 378 -28.03 0.75 2.15
N LEU A 379 -27.81 1.60 3.17
CA LEU A 379 -27.32 2.96 2.97
C LEU A 379 -25.93 2.91 2.33
N ARG A 380 -25.70 3.70 1.29
CA ARG A 380 -24.44 3.74 0.54
C ARG A 380 -23.77 5.08 0.69
N PHE A 381 -22.45 5.05 0.85
CA PHE A 381 -21.57 6.20 0.77
C PHE A 381 -20.87 6.13 -0.57
N GLU A 382 -21.17 7.08 -1.44
CA GLU A 382 -20.62 7.20 -2.79
C GLU A 382 -19.82 8.49 -2.89
N TYR A 383 -18.60 8.37 -3.42
CA TYR A 383 -17.71 9.51 -3.64
C TYR A 383 -16.98 9.37 -4.97
N HIS A 384 -16.97 10.45 -5.74
CA HIS A 384 -16.23 10.59 -6.98
C HIS A 384 -15.05 11.54 -6.76
N VAL A 385 -13.85 11.14 -7.20
CA VAL A 385 -12.67 12.00 -7.12
C VAL A 385 -12.95 13.29 -7.89
N GLY A 386 -12.84 14.41 -7.19
CA GLY A 386 -13.15 15.75 -7.73
C GLY A 386 -14.43 16.37 -7.17
N ASP A 387 -15.35 15.57 -6.63
CA ASP A 387 -16.54 16.11 -5.96
C ASP A 387 -16.17 16.75 -4.61
N ASN A 388 -16.81 17.88 -4.29
CA ASN A 388 -16.71 18.54 -2.98
C ASN A 388 -17.82 18.07 -2.03
N TRP A 389 -18.34 16.85 -2.23
CA TRP A 389 -19.33 16.25 -1.35
C TRP A 389 -19.24 14.73 -1.38
N VAL A 390 -19.72 14.10 -0.30
CA VAL A 390 -20.01 12.67 -0.24
C VAL A 390 -21.51 12.49 -0.40
N THR A 391 -21.93 11.53 -1.24
CA THR A 391 -23.35 11.21 -1.43
C THR A 391 -23.74 10.01 -0.58
N LEU A 392 -24.65 10.23 0.37
CA LEU A 392 -25.34 9.19 1.10
C LEU A 392 -26.62 8.82 0.34
N ARG A 393 -26.69 7.58 -0.17
CA ARG A 393 -27.80 7.09 -0.98
C ARG A 393 -28.49 5.94 -0.25
N GLN A 394 -29.77 6.12 0.04
CA GLN A 394 -30.65 5.08 0.55
C GLN A 394 -31.53 4.59 -0.60
N PRO A 395 -31.30 3.38 -1.13
CA PRO A 395 -32.12 2.83 -2.20
C PRO A 395 -33.59 2.72 -1.77
N GLY A 396 -34.50 2.93 -2.74
CA GLY A 396 -35.93 2.76 -2.53
C GLY A 396 -36.33 1.30 -2.41
N ALA A 397 -37.30 0.99 -1.55
CA ALA A 397 -37.84 -0.36 -1.40
C ALA A 397 -39.37 -0.37 -1.63
N GLY A 398 -39.84 -1.20 -2.58
CA GLY A 398 -41.26 -1.31 -2.92
C GLY A 398 -41.85 0.00 -3.45
N ILE A 399 -42.69 0.66 -2.64
CA ILE A 399 -43.34 1.94 -2.99
C ILE A 399 -42.47 3.14 -2.57
N GLN A 400 -41.51 2.94 -1.66
CA GLN A 400 -40.63 4.02 -1.20
C GLN A 400 -39.63 4.41 -2.29
N ARG A 401 -39.51 5.71 -2.54
CA ARG A 401 -38.53 6.26 -3.49
C ARG A 401 -37.14 6.29 -2.85
N GLU A 402 -36.14 6.23 -3.71
CA GLU A 402 -34.75 6.49 -3.33
C GLU A 402 -34.63 7.85 -2.63
N THR A 403 -33.82 7.89 -1.56
CA THR A 403 -33.49 9.11 -0.83
C THR A 403 -31.99 9.34 -0.90
N CYS A 404 -31.58 10.57 -1.20
CA CYS A 404 -30.17 10.96 -1.23
C CYS A 404 -29.93 12.15 -0.29
N GLN A 405 -28.78 12.16 0.37
CA GLN A 405 -28.26 13.28 1.14
C GLN A 405 -26.83 13.54 0.66
N ARG A 406 -26.46 14.81 0.47
CA ARG A 406 -25.08 15.21 0.21
C ARG A 406 -24.49 15.78 1.50
N ILE A 407 -23.29 15.35 1.83
CA ILE A 407 -22.48 15.91 2.90
C ILE A 407 -21.36 16.69 2.21
N GLU A 408 -21.41 18.01 2.25
CA GLU A 408 -20.36 18.83 1.62
C GLU A 408 -19.05 18.70 2.39
N ILE A 409 -17.94 18.52 1.67
CA ILE A 409 -16.59 18.47 2.23
C ILE A 409 -15.81 19.69 1.69
N ASP A 410 -15.28 20.50 2.59
CA ASP A 410 -14.53 21.71 2.22
C ASP A 410 -13.06 21.35 2.00
N ARG A 411 -12.58 21.55 0.76
CA ARG A 411 -11.17 21.37 0.39
C ARG A 411 -10.36 22.67 0.42
N SER A 412 -10.99 23.80 0.71
CA SER A 412 -10.42 25.15 0.56
C SER A 412 -9.96 25.80 1.86
N ASP A 413 -10.16 25.15 3.02
CA ASP A 413 -9.75 25.71 4.31
C ASP A 413 -8.23 25.55 4.55
N GLU A 414 -7.55 26.68 4.80
CA GLU A 414 -6.15 26.80 5.21
C GLU A 414 -5.81 26.05 6.53
N HIS A 415 -6.83 25.50 7.23
CA HIS A 415 -6.72 24.85 8.54
C HIS A 415 -6.86 23.31 8.50
N GLY A 416 -6.89 22.71 7.30
CA GLY A 416 -6.93 21.26 7.10
C GLY A 416 -8.20 20.82 6.37
N ALA A 417 -8.04 20.38 5.12
CA ALA A 417 -9.13 19.90 4.28
C ALA A 417 -9.80 18.65 4.90
N TYR A 418 -11.12 18.72 5.08
CA TYR A 418 -11.91 17.56 5.45
C TYR A 418 -12.13 16.69 4.23
N ASP A 419 -11.99 15.38 4.40
CA ASP A 419 -12.15 14.42 3.31
C ASP A 419 -13.29 13.42 3.55
N VAL A 420 -13.50 12.56 2.56
CA VAL A 420 -14.50 11.50 2.61
C VAL A 420 -14.26 10.51 3.76
N TRP A 421 -13.00 10.29 4.14
CA TRP A 421 -12.65 9.34 5.21
C TRP A 421 -13.08 9.86 6.57
N ASN A 422 -13.01 11.18 6.80
CA ASN A 422 -13.54 11.79 8.03
C ASN A 422 -15.05 11.57 8.17
N VAL A 423 -15.81 11.77 7.08
CA VAL A 423 -17.28 11.57 7.07
C VAL A 423 -17.63 10.12 7.40
N ILE A 424 -16.94 9.16 6.78
CA ILE A 424 -17.17 7.71 7.00
C ILE A 424 -16.75 7.32 8.43
N SER A 425 -15.60 7.81 8.90
CA SER A 425 -15.09 7.57 10.25
C SER A 425 -16.08 8.07 11.30
N GLU A 426 -16.62 9.28 11.13
CA GLU A 426 -17.59 9.86 12.06
C GLU A 426 -18.90 9.04 12.08
N TYR A 427 -19.42 8.67 10.91
CA TYR A 427 -20.60 7.82 10.82
C TYR A 427 -20.41 6.48 11.54
N TRP A 428 -19.24 5.88 11.39
CA TRP A 428 -18.87 4.63 12.04
C TRP A 428 -18.76 4.78 13.56
N GLN A 429 -18.10 5.83 14.06
CA GLN A 429 -17.90 6.06 15.49
C GLN A 429 -19.22 6.12 16.27
N GLN A 430 -20.24 6.80 15.72
CA GLN A 430 -21.58 6.89 16.31
C GLN A 430 -22.33 5.54 16.39
N ARG A 431 -21.83 4.52 15.69
CA ARG A 431 -22.43 3.19 15.57
C ARG A 431 -21.48 2.07 16.01
N LYS A 432 -20.38 2.44 16.67
CA LYS A 432 -19.43 1.48 17.22
C LYS A 432 -20.10 0.65 18.32
N ILE A 433 -19.83 -0.65 18.32
CA ILE A 433 -20.24 -1.58 19.38
C ILE A 433 -19.02 -2.02 20.21
N GLY A 434 -19.23 -2.42 21.46
CA GLY A 434 -18.18 -2.92 22.33
C GLY A 434 -17.64 -4.29 21.91
N GLU A 435 -16.47 -4.66 22.42
CA GLU A 435 -15.96 -6.04 22.35
C GLU A 435 -16.65 -6.90 23.43
N GLU A 436 -17.05 -8.11 23.07
CA GLU A 436 -17.51 -9.13 24.02
C GLU A 436 -16.45 -10.25 24.14
N ASP A 437 -16.27 -10.81 25.34
CA ASP A 437 -15.35 -11.92 25.55
C ASP A 437 -15.88 -13.21 24.88
N GLY A 438 -15.23 -13.69 23.81
CA GLY A 438 -15.56 -14.97 23.19
C GLY A 438 -15.02 -15.23 21.78
N GLN A 439 -15.37 -16.39 21.20
CA GLN A 439 -15.08 -16.69 19.79
C GLN A 439 -16.11 -15.99 18.90
N GLU A 440 -15.74 -14.81 18.43
CA GLU A 440 -16.61 -13.93 17.65
C GLU A 440 -16.50 -14.18 16.13
N PRO A 441 -17.55 -13.87 15.34
CA PRO A 441 -17.48 -13.94 13.88
C PRO A 441 -16.50 -12.92 13.31
N ALA A 442 -16.01 -13.19 12.09
CA ALA A 442 -15.08 -12.32 11.36
C ALA A 442 -15.66 -10.92 11.02
N PHE A 443 -16.99 -10.76 11.05
CA PHE A 443 -17.70 -9.52 10.76
C PHE A 443 -18.93 -9.42 11.67
N LYS A 444 -19.28 -8.24 12.19
CA LYS A 444 -20.50 -7.99 13.01
C LYS A 444 -21.39 -6.86 12.48
N GLY A 445 -21.48 -6.72 11.15
CA GLY A 445 -22.14 -5.57 10.52
C GLY A 445 -21.20 -4.35 10.44
N GLY A 446 -21.47 -3.42 9.53
CA GLY A 446 -20.61 -2.28 9.25
C GLY A 446 -20.47 -2.00 7.75
N PHE A 447 -19.39 -1.32 7.35
CA PHE A 447 -19.14 -0.99 5.96
C PHE A 447 -18.58 -2.16 5.16
N MET A 448 -19.06 -2.34 3.93
CA MET A 448 -18.49 -3.21 2.90
C MET A 448 -18.50 -2.50 1.56
N GLY A 449 -17.47 -2.70 0.74
CA GLY A 449 -17.46 -2.18 -0.62
C GLY A 449 -16.08 -2.11 -1.25
N PHE A 450 -15.88 -1.11 -2.10
CA PHE A 450 -14.66 -0.96 -2.88
C PHE A 450 -14.13 0.48 -2.90
N VAL A 451 -12.84 0.59 -3.22
CA VAL A 451 -12.13 1.84 -3.51
C VAL A 451 -11.30 1.62 -4.79
N THR A 452 -11.42 2.52 -5.76
CA THR A 452 -10.68 2.45 -7.04
C THR A 452 -9.21 2.85 -6.87
N TYR A 453 -8.38 2.51 -7.86
CA TYR A 453 -7.00 2.96 -7.92
C TYR A 453 -6.89 4.49 -7.98
N GLU A 454 -7.79 5.14 -8.71
CA GLU A 454 -7.82 6.59 -8.91
C GLU A 454 -8.12 7.36 -7.62
N MET A 455 -8.90 6.78 -6.69
CA MET A 455 -9.04 7.34 -5.34
C MET A 455 -7.68 7.49 -4.66
N GLY A 456 -6.85 6.45 -4.70
CA GLY A 456 -5.50 6.49 -4.15
C GLY A 456 -4.56 7.43 -4.91
N LEU A 457 -4.67 7.51 -6.23
CA LEU A 457 -3.88 8.48 -7.00
C LEU A 457 -4.18 9.92 -6.60
N SER A 458 -5.44 10.22 -6.32
CA SER A 458 -5.89 11.58 -5.98
C SER A 458 -5.33 12.10 -4.66
N THR A 459 -4.98 11.21 -3.73
CA THR A 459 -4.38 11.56 -2.43
C THR A 459 -2.86 11.68 -2.52
N LEU A 460 -2.21 11.03 -3.49
CA LEU A 460 -0.75 11.09 -3.69
C LEU A 460 -0.29 12.37 -4.37
N THR A 461 -0.96 12.75 -5.46
CA THR A 461 -0.59 13.92 -6.27
C THR A 461 -1.87 14.67 -6.62
N PRO A 462 -2.03 15.94 -6.19
CA PRO A 462 -3.14 16.77 -6.62
C PRO A 462 -3.24 16.82 -8.15
N LYS A 463 -4.46 16.70 -8.69
CA LYS A 463 -4.75 16.69 -10.14
C LYS A 463 -4.11 15.53 -10.91
N SER A 464 -3.71 14.45 -10.23
CA SER A 464 -3.27 13.21 -10.88
C SER A 464 -4.40 12.56 -11.69
N VAL A 465 -5.62 12.67 -11.18
CA VAL A 465 -6.87 12.24 -11.82
C VAL A 465 -7.46 13.41 -12.59
N SER A 466 -7.89 13.16 -13.83
CA SER A 466 -8.53 14.16 -14.70
C SER A 466 -9.90 14.57 -14.15
N ASP A 467 -10.26 15.85 -14.22
CA ASP A 467 -11.62 16.32 -13.94
C ASP A 467 -12.63 15.90 -15.03
N ASN A 468 -12.15 15.58 -16.23
CA ASN A 468 -12.98 15.16 -17.36
C ASN A 468 -12.69 13.71 -17.74
N ARG A 469 -13.34 12.78 -17.04
CA ARG A 469 -13.17 11.32 -17.20
C ARG A 469 -14.16 10.69 -18.17
N GLY A 470 -15.11 11.47 -18.70
CA GLY A 470 -16.20 10.98 -19.53
C GLY A 470 -17.27 10.16 -18.77
N HIS A 471 -17.17 10.07 -17.45
CA HIS A 471 -18.15 9.41 -16.57
C HIS A 471 -18.15 10.04 -15.17
N HIS A 472 -19.18 9.76 -14.36
CA HIS A 472 -19.29 10.19 -12.95
C HIS A 472 -19.48 8.98 -12.01
N ARG A 473 -18.67 7.94 -12.22
CA ARG A 473 -18.68 6.70 -11.43
C ARG A 473 -18.08 6.92 -10.04
N PRO A 474 -18.57 6.24 -8.99
CA PRO A 474 -17.96 6.33 -7.67
C PRO A 474 -16.56 5.68 -7.65
N ASP A 475 -15.59 6.41 -7.12
CA ASP A 475 -14.24 5.91 -6.81
C ASP A 475 -14.19 5.27 -5.41
N LEU A 476 -15.12 5.62 -4.54
CA LEU A 476 -15.40 4.93 -3.28
C LEU A 476 -16.89 4.64 -3.21
N CYS A 477 -17.24 3.38 -2.94
CA CYS A 477 -18.62 2.98 -2.70
C CYS A 477 -18.70 1.98 -1.54
N PHE A 478 -19.16 2.43 -0.37
CA PHE A 478 -19.37 1.58 0.81
C PHE A 478 -20.83 1.48 1.19
N ALA A 479 -21.33 0.25 1.35
CA ALA A 479 -22.65 -0.04 1.87
C ALA A 479 -22.58 -0.34 3.38
N TRP A 480 -23.47 0.26 4.17
CA TRP A 480 -23.65 -0.09 5.58
C TRP A 480 -24.51 -1.35 5.72
N ILE A 481 -23.84 -2.48 5.91
CA ILE A 481 -24.45 -3.80 6.02
C ILE A 481 -24.90 -4.05 7.46
N SER A 482 -26.21 -4.07 7.64
CA SER A 482 -26.84 -4.36 8.94
C SER A 482 -27.20 -5.82 9.12
N LYS A 483 -27.37 -6.61 8.04
CA LYS A 483 -27.78 -8.01 8.10
C LYS A 483 -26.80 -8.85 7.29
N SER A 484 -26.34 -9.96 7.86
CA SER A 484 -25.35 -10.80 7.19
C SER A 484 -25.38 -12.25 7.69
N LEU A 485 -24.74 -13.11 6.91
CA LEU A 485 -24.37 -14.47 7.29
C LEU A 485 -22.85 -14.60 7.23
N VAL A 486 -22.24 -15.07 8.31
CA VAL A 486 -20.80 -15.39 8.36
C VAL A 486 -20.64 -16.90 8.51
N LEU A 487 -19.92 -17.51 7.58
CA LEU A 487 -19.54 -18.92 7.61
C LEU A 487 -18.10 -19.01 8.11
N ASP A 488 -17.88 -19.44 9.35
CA ASP A 488 -16.54 -19.75 9.87
C ASP A 488 -16.23 -21.22 9.56
N HIS A 489 -15.48 -21.42 8.48
CA HIS A 489 -15.14 -22.76 7.96
C HIS A 489 -14.20 -23.51 8.90
N GLN A 490 -13.37 -22.78 9.64
CA GLN A 490 -12.43 -23.38 10.60
C GLN A 490 -13.15 -23.79 11.89
N ALA A 491 -14.08 -22.98 12.37
CA ALA A 491 -14.86 -23.29 13.56
C ALA A 491 -16.01 -24.29 13.31
N GLY A 492 -16.40 -24.51 12.05
CA GLY A 492 -17.58 -25.32 11.70
C GLY A 492 -18.89 -24.66 12.15
N VAL A 493 -18.96 -23.33 12.05
CA VAL A 493 -20.08 -22.53 12.60
C VAL A 493 -20.56 -21.52 11.57
N ALA A 494 -21.88 -21.34 11.49
CA ALA A 494 -22.50 -20.24 10.77
C ALA A 494 -23.21 -19.28 11.73
N TYR A 495 -23.02 -17.98 11.50
CA TYR A 495 -23.57 -16.88 12.29
C TYR A 495 -24.58 -16.11 11.44
N VAL A 496 -25.88 -16.28 11.73
CA VAL A 496 -26.94 -15.45 11.14
C VAL A 496 -27.12 -14.26 12.07
N GLN A 497 -26.86 -13.05 11.57
CA GLN A 497 -26.69 -11.90 12.44
C GLN A 497 -27.26 -10.60 11.88
N ALA A 498 -27.59 -9.70 12.79
CA ALA A 498 -28.10 -8.39 12.48
C ALA A 498 -27.59 -7.31 13.45
N LEU A 499 -27.49 -6.09 12.94
CA LEU A 499 -27.10 -4.87 13.62
C LEU A 499 -28.27 -3.89 13.49
N THR A 500 -29.12 -3.80 14.52
CA THR A 500 -30.41 -3.10 14.46
C THR A 500 -30.54 -2.05 15.56
N ALA A 501 -31.57 -1.20 15.50
CA ALA A 501 -31.86 -0.31 16.62
C ALA A 501 -32.32 -1.13 17.85
N PRO A 502 -32.10 -0.64 19.09
CA PRO A 502 -32.46 -1.35 20.31
C PRO A 502 -33.90 -1.88 20.37
N ASP A 503 -34.86 -1.13 19.82
CA ASP A 503 -36.29 -1.48 19.86
C ASP A 503 -36.75 -2.36 18.69
N SER A 504 -35.83 -2.84 17.84
CA SER A 504 -36.17 -3.65 16.66
C SER A 504 -36.26 -5.13 17.00
N ASP A 505 -37.43 -5.75 16.77
CA ASP A 505 -37.56 -7.21 16.86
C ASP A 505 -37.01 -7.89 15.59
N VAL A 506 -35.76 -8.35 15.66
CA VAL A 506 -35.05 -8.99 14.55
C VAL A 506 -35.05 -10.52 14.61
N GLN A 507 -35.46 -11.10 15.75
CA GLN A 507 -35.41 -12.55 15.96
C GLN A 507 -36.23 -13.33 14.91
N PRO A 508 -37.46 -12.91 14.52
CA PRO A 508 -38.22 -13.60 13.48
C PRO A 508 -37.51 -13.62 12.12
N TRP A 509 -36.75 -12.58 11.80
CA TRP A 509 -35.95 -12.54 10.57
C TRP A 509 -34.79 -13.54 10.65
N ILE A 510 -34.08 -13.59 11.78
CA ILE A 510 -32.98 -14.55 12.02
C ILE A 510 -33.51 -15.97 11.90
N ASP A 511 -34.61 -16.30 12.60
CA ASP A 511 -35.21 -17.63 12.59
C ASP A 511 -35.67 -18.02 11.18
N GLY A 512 -36.21 -17.07 10.41
CA GLY A 512 -36.57 -17.26 9.01
C GLY A 512 -35.38 -17.62 8.11
N ILE A 513 -34.24 -16.94 8.28
CA ILE A 513 -33.00 -17.27 7.54
C ILE A 513 -32.46 -18.62 7.98
N VAL A 514 -32.41 -18.91 9.28
CA VAL A 514 -31.97 -20.23 9.81
C VAL A 514 -32.82 -21.35 9.23
N ALA A 515 -34.15 -21.21 9.28
CA ALA A 515 -35.08 -22.20 8.72
C ALA A 515 -34.88 -22.35 7.21
N LYS A 516 -34.67 -21.24 6.48
CA LYS A 516 -34.40 -21.27 5.04
C LYS A 516 -33.12 -22.05 4.72
N LEU A 517 -32.05 -21.84 5.49
CA LEU A 517 -30.79 -22.56 5.34
C LEU A 517 -30.98 -24.05 5.64
N GLN A 518 -31.50 -24.41 6.81
CA GLN A 518 -31.66 -25.80 7.25
C GLN A 518 -32.60 -26.63 6.36
N ASN A 519 -33.57 -25.99 5.70
CA ASN A 519 -34.47 -26.63 4.74
C ASN A 519 -33.94 -26.65 3.30
N SER A 520 -32.81 -26.00 3.03
CA SER A 520 -32.21 -25.96 1.70
C SER A 520 -31.41 -27.22 1.39
N ARG A 521 -31.33 -27.56 0.09
CA ARG A 521 -30.49 -28.67 -0.38
C ARG A 521 -29.01 -28.46 -0.05
N ALA A 522 -28.54 -27.21 -0.07
CA ALA A 522 -27.16 -26.86 0.29
C ALA A 522 -26.80 -27.31 1.70
N TRP A 523 -27.75 -27.27 2.63
CA TRP A 523 -27.53 -27.63 4.04
C TRP A 523 -27.80 -29.12 4.31
N GLN A 524 -28.81 -29.71 3.65
CA GLN A 524 -29.21 -31.11 3.85
C GLN A 524 -28.36 -32.10 3.06
N GLN A 525 -27.78 -31.68 1.93
CA GLN A 525 -26.93 -32.49 1.06
C GLN A 525 -25.66 -31.70 0.69
N PRO A 526 -24.71 -31.53 1.64
CA PRO A 526 -23.47 -30.82 1.39
C PRO A 526 -22.72 -31.36 0.16
N GLY A 527 -22.21 -30.46 -0.67
CA GLY A 527 -21.47 -30.81 -1.90
C GLY A 527 -22.33 -31.13 -3.13
N TYR A 528 -23.67 -31.01 -3.09
CA TYR A 528 -24.53 -31.33 -4.24
C TYR A 528 -24.21 -30.50 -5.51
N GLY A 529 -23.77 -29.25 -5.36
CA GLY A 529 -23.38 -28.38 -6.47
C GLY A 529 -21.93 -28.58 -6.92
N ALA A 530 -21.12 -29.32 -6.16
CA ALA A 530 -19.68 -29.40 -6.38
C ALA A 530 -19.30 -30.18 -7.65
N GLU A 531 -20.09 -31.18 -8.06
CA GLU A 531 -19.76 -32.03 -9.21
C GLU A 531 -19.67 -31.25 -10.52
N GLN A 532 -20.62 -30.33 -10.76
CA GLN A 532 -20.65 -29.50 -11.97
C GLN A 532 -19.38 -28.65 -12.09
N TYR A 533 -19.00 -27.97 -11.01
CA TYR A 533 -17.87 -27.05 -11.01
C TYR A 533 -16.51 -27.75 -10.89
N ARG A 534 -16.44 -28.94 -10.28
CA ARG A 534 -15.24 -29.79 -10.31
C ARG A 534 -14.88 -30.22 -11.73
N ALA A 535 -15.87 -30.60 -12.53
CA ALA A 535 -15.63 -30.95 -13.94
C ALA A 535 -15.09 -29.75 -14.73
N ILE A 536 -15.58 -28.54 -14.46
CA ILE A 536 -15.08 -27.30 -15.09
C ILE A 536 -13.66 -26.96 -14.61
N ALA A 537 -13.36 -27.11 -13.31
CA ALA A 537 -12.02 -26.91 -12.76
C ALA A 537 -11.00 -27.92 -13.32
N ALA A 538 -11.44 -29.13 -13.67
CA ALA A 538 -10.60 -30.16 -14.27
C ALA A 538 -10.27 -29.91 -15.75
N LYS A 539 -11.09 -29.12 -16.48
CA LYS A 539 -10.79 -28.68 -17.84
C LYS A 539 -9.69 -27.63 -17.81
N LYS A 540 -8.43 -28.07 -17.84
CA LYS A 540 -7.27 -27.20 -18.05
C LYS A 540 -6.93 -27.13 -19.54
N GLN A 541 -7.06 -25.94 -20.12
CA GLN A 541 -6.48 -25.62 -21.42
C GLN A 541 -5.11 -24.95 -21.17
N ALA A 542 -4.14 -25.19 -22.05
CA ALA A 542 -2.87 -24.46 -22.03
C ALA A 542 -3.11 -22.97 -22.32
N ASN A 543 -2.32 -22.08 -21.70
CA ASN A 543 -2.47 -20.63 -21.84
C ASN A 543 -2.39 -20.19 -23.32
N GLU A 544 -1.44 -20.72 -24.08
CA GLU A 544 -1.27 -20.42 -25.52
C GLU A 544 -2.53 -20.74 -26.32
N ALA A 545 -3.06 -21.96 -26.17
CA ALA A 545 -4.27 -22.38 -26.86
C ALA A 545 -5.51 -21.56 -26.43
N LEU A 546 -5.54 -21.04 -25.20
CA LEU A 546 -6.59 -20.13 -24.75
C LEU A 546 -6.49 -18.80 -25.49
N LEU A 547 -5.30 -18.18 -25.52
CA LEU A 547 -5.04 -16.91 -26.17
C LEU A 547 -5.31 -16.97 -27.68
N GLU A 548 -4.83 -18.02 -28.36
CA GLU A 548 -5.14 -18.26 -29.78
C GLU A 548 -6.65 -18.34 -30.03
N SER A 549 -7.36 -19.10 -29.21
CA SER A 549 -8.81 -19.26 -29.35
C SER A 549 -9.62 -17.99 -29.09
N ILE A 550 -9.03 -17.02 -28.37
CA ILE A 550 -9.65 -15.73 -28.05
C ILE A 550 -9.36 -14.68 -29.14
N GLN A 551 -8.25 -14.84 -29.85
CA GLN A 551 -7.88 -14.01 -30.99
C GLN A 551 -8.64 -14.40 -32.27
N GLU A 552 -9.17 -15.62 -32.36
CA GLU A 552 -10.06 -15.99 -33.45
C GLU A 552 -11.38 -15.19 -33.40
N PRO A 553 -11.79 -14.50 -34.49
CA PRO A 553 -13.05 -13.75 -34.53
C PRO A 553 -14.33 -14.61 -34.46
N SER A 554 -14.20 -15.91 -34.18
CA SER A 554 -15.24 -16.92 -34.28
C SER A 554 -16.11 -16.98 -33.02
N GLY A 555 -16.73 -15.86 -32.63
CA GLY A 555 -17.60 -15.86 -31.44
C GLY A 555 -18.44 -14.61 -31.20
N ARG A 556 -19.47 -14.74 -30.36
CA ARG A 556 -20.28 -13.62 -29.83
C ARG A 556 -19.52 -12.76 -28.81
N LEU A 557 -18.43 -13.29 -28.25
CA LEU A 557 -17.52 -12.58 -27.38
C LEU A 557 -16.44 -11.91 -28.24
N ARG A 558 -16.15 -10.64 -27.98
CA ARG A 558 -15.04 -9.93 -28.63
C ARG A 558 -14.04 -9.51 -27.58
N PHE A 559 -12.78 -9.85 -27.79
CA PHE A 559 -11.69 -9.51 -26.88
C PHE A 559 -10.73 -8.55 -27.58
N ASN A 560 -10.29 -7.54 -26.85
CA ASN A 560 -9.16 -6.71 -27.21
C ASN A 560 -8.10 -6.87 -26.13
N THR A 561 -7.09 -7.69 -26.41
CA THR A 561 -5.99 -7.99 -25.50
C THR A 561 -4.79 -7.06 -25.76
N PRO A 562 -3.95 -6.83 -24.75
CA PRO A 562 -2.71 -6.08 -24.92
C PRO A 562 -1.85 -6.68 -26.04
N GLN A 563 -1.17 -5.83 -26.81
CA GLN A 563 -0.25 -6.28 -27.85
C GLN A 563 1.12 -6.56 -27.23
N PRO A 564 1.72 -7.75 -27.44
CA PRO A 564 3.02 -8.11 -26.85
C PRO A 564 4.10 -7.08 -27.12
N ASP A 565 4.35 -6.75 -28.39
CA ASP A 565 5.40 -5.81 -28.80
C ASP A 565 5.27 -4.44 -28.13
N LYS A 566 4.03 -3.92 -28.00
CA LYS A 566 3.78 -2.66 -27.30
C LYS A 566 4.09 -2.78 -25.80
N TYR A 567 3.67 -3.88 -25.17
CA TYR A 567 3.91 -4.08 -23.74
C TYR A 567 5.41 -4.21 -23.46
N GLU A 568 6.15 -4.92 -24.33
CA GLU A 568 7.61 -4.99 -24.27
C GLU A 568 8.28 -3.61 -24.41
N ASP A 569 7.81 -2.78 -25.34
CA ASP A 569 8.29 -1.40 -25.49
C ASP A 569 8.00 -0.53 -24.25
N ASP A 570 6.82 -0.70 -23.63
CA ASP A 570 6.46 -0.02 -22.38
C ASP A 570 7.32 -0.52 -21.20
N VAL A 571 7.70 -1.80 -21.17
CA VAL A 571 8.66 -2.36 -20.20
C VAL A 571 10.04 -1.73 -20.39
N ARG A 572 10.53 -1.59 -21.64
CA ARG A 572 11.83 -0.93 -21.91
C ARG A 572 11.83 0.51 -21.43
N GLN A 573 10.74 1.26 -21.65
CA GLN A 573 10.60 2.61 -21.13
C GLN A 573 10.61 2.67 -19.59
N CYS A 574 10.00 1.68 -18.92
CA CYS A 574 10.10 1.55 -17.46
C CYS A 574 11.56 1.34 -17.02
N GLN A 575 12.30 0.47 -17.71
CA GLN A 575 13.71 0.21 -17.41
C GLN A 575 14.58 1.44 -17.62
N ASP A 576 14.35 2.22 -18.68
CA ASP A 576 15.05 3.47 -18.94
C ASP A 576 14.81 4.49 -17.81
N ALA A 577 13.56 4.65 -17.36
CA ALA A 577 13.23 5.51 -16.24
C ALA A 577 13.93 5.06 -14.94
N ILE A 578 13.96 3.75 -14.66
CA ILE A 578 14.67 3.19 -13.50
C ILE A 578 16.19 3.42 -13.60
N ALA A 579 16.77 3.21 -14.78
CA ALA A 579 18.19 3.45 -15.04
C ALA A 579 18.58 4.94 -14.92
N GLU A 580 17.62 5.84 -15.12
CA GLU A 580 17.75 7.29 -14.93
C GLU A 580 17.56 7.76 -13.48
N GLY A 581 17.28 6.82 -12.57
CA GLY A 581 17.03 7.10 -11.16
C GLY A 581 15.64 7.63 -10.87
N GLN A 582 14.72 7.61 -11.84
CA GLN A 582 13.36 8.14 -11.66
C GLN A 582 12.48 7.24 -10.78
N SER A 583 12.81 5.95 -10.69
CA SER A 583 12.14 4.97 -9.84
C SER A 583 13.08 3.79 -9.54
N TYR A 584 12.74 2.99 -8.54
CA TYR A 584 13.39 1.73 -8.19
C TYR A 584 12.66 0.53 -8.83
N GLU A 585 11.33 0.61 -8.90
CA GLU A 585 10.41 -0.39 -9.48
C GLU A 585 9.17 0.31 -10.04
N LEU A 586 8.61 -0.21 -11.14
CA LEU A 586 7.35 0.25 -11.73
C LEU A 586 6.42 -0.94 -11.98
N CYS A 587 5.26 -0.99 -11.33
CA CYS A 587 4.25 -2.00 -11.59
C CYS A 587 3.44 -1.64 -12.83
N LEU A 588 3.98 -1.99 -14.00
CA LEU A 588 3.33 -1.79 -15.30
C LEU A 588 2.15 -2.75 -15.45
N THR A 589 1.04 -2.23 -15.94
CA THR A 589 -0.19 -3.00 -16.17
C THR A 589 -0.81 -2.70 -17.52
N ALA A 590 -1.62 -3.65 -17.98
CA ALA A 590 -2.43 -3.49 -19.17
C ALA A 590 -3.84 -4.05 -18.92
N GLN A 591 -4.81 -3.56 -19.69
CA GLN A 591 -6.19 -4.01 -19.61
C GLN A 591 -6.63 -4.74 -20.86
N THR A 592 -7.30 -5.87 -20.66
CA THR A 592 -8.10 -6.54 -21.68
C THR A 592 -9.53 -6.04 -21.60
N LYS A 593 -10.07 -5.61 -22.74
CA LYS A 593 -11.49 -5.26 -22.89
C LYS A 593 -12.23 -6.43 -23.54
N MET A 594 -13.27 -6.92 -22.89
CA MET A 594 -14.18 -7.94 -23.44
C MET A 594 -15.58 -7.36 -23.64
N ILE A 595 -16.16 -7.60 -24.81
CA ILE A 595 -17.53 -7.23 -25.14
C ILE A 595 -18.37 -8.50 -25.29
N ARG A 596 -19.54 -8.54 -24.64
CA ARG A 596 -20.47 -9.68 -24.74
C ARG A 596 -21.94 -9.28 -24.83
N PRO A 597 -22.83 -10.12 -25.40
CA PRO A 597 -24.26 -9.89 -25.36
C PRO A 597 -24.80 -9.77 -23.92
N ARG A 598 -25.82 -8.94 -23.72
CA ARG A 598 -26.54 -8.85 -22.44
C ARG A 598 -27.27 -10.16 -22.13
N GLY A 599 -27.08 -10.65 -20.91
CA GLY A 599 -27.48 -11.99 -20.47
C GLY A 599 -28.96 -12.19 -20.12
N ASP A 600 -29.90 -11.78 -20.98
CA ASP A 600 -31.32 -12.15 -20.80
C ASP A 600 -31.58 -13.64 -21.12
N ASP A 601 -30.63 -14.31 -21.80
CA ASP A 601 -30.68 -15.73 -22.13
C ASP A 601 -29.72 -16.50 -21.21
N ALA A 602 -30.13 -16.72 -19.96
CA ALA A 602 -29.37 -17.45 -18.94
C ALA A 602 -29.00 -18.89 -19.38
N SER A 603 -29.63 -19.40 -20.43
CA SER A 603 -29.34 -20.72 -21.00
C SER A 603 -28.10 -20.76 -21.92
N ARG A 604 -27.52 -19.61 -22.30
CA ARG A 604 -26.46 -19.53 -23.33
C ARG A 604 -25.19 -18.73 -23.00
N HIS A 605 -25.17 -17.87 -21.98
CA HIS A 605 -24.06 -16.89 -21.80
C HIS A 605 -23.53 -16.70 -20.38
N GLY A 606 -24.05 -17.45 -19.40
CA GLY A 606 -23.64 -17.34 -18.00
C GLY A 606 -23.99 -15.99 -17.34
N THR A 607 -24.78 -16.00 -16.26
CA THR A 607 -24.96 -14.80 -15.42
C THR A 607 -23.62 -14.39 -14.79
N PRO A 608 -23.41 -13.12 -14.40
CA PRO A 608 -22.21 -12.72 -13.66
C PRO A 608 -21.91 -13.60 -12.44
N TRP A 609 -22.97 -14.08 -11.78
CA TRP A 609 -22.86 -15.04 -10.68
C TRP A 609 -22.29 -16.39 -11.13
N GLN A 610 -22.79 -16.95 -12.23
CA GLN A 610 -22.27 -18.20 -12.80
C GLN A 610 -20.80 -18.07 -13.22
N ILE A 611 -20.42 -16.93 -13.80
CA ILE A 611 -19.02 -16.62 -14.13
C ILE A 611 -18.16 -16.62 -12.85
N TYR A 612 -18.61 -15.93 -11.81
CA TYR A 612 -17.90 -15.93 -10.53
C TYR A 612 -17.76 -17.33 -9.92
N ARG A 613 -18.81 -18.16 -9.95
CA ARG A 613 -18.71 -19.56 -9.48
C ARG A 613 -17.68 -20.36 -10.27
N THR A 614 -17.60 -20.16 -11.59
CA THR A 614 -16.58 -20.77 -12.43
C THR A 614 -15.17 -20.27 -12.09
N LEU A 615 -15.00 -18.95 -11.89
CA LEU A 615 -13.74 -18.36 -11.43
C LEU A 615 -13.30 -18.97 -10.09
N ARG A 616 -14.21 -18.99 -9.10
CA ARG A 616 -14.00 -19.53 -7.75
C ARG A 616 -13.56 -21.00 -7.77
N ALA A 617 -14.13 -21.81 -8.66
CA ALA A 617 -13.77 -23.20 -8.80
C ALA A 617 -12.39 -23.40 -9.45
N ARG A 618 -12.03 -22.56 -10.41
CA ARG A 618 -10.73 -22.63 -11.12
C ARG A 618 -9.57 -22.06 -10.30
N GLN A 619 -9.83 -20.97 -9.61
CA GLN A 619 -8.86 -20.21 -8.85
C GLN A 619 -9.44 -19.95 -7.46
N PRO A 620 -9.50 -20.96 -6.59
CA PRO A 620 -9.89 -20.72 -5.22
C PRO A 620 -8.86 -19.81 -4.55
N ALA A 621 -9.33 -18.79 -3.83
CA ALA A 621 -8.51 -17.74 -3.25
C ALA A 621 -8.98 -17.36 -1.82
N PRO A 622 -8.06 -16.87 -0.96
CA PRO A 622 -8.39 -16.49 0.41
C PRO A 622 -9.24 -15.21 0.49
N TYR A 623 -9.13 -14.33 -0.52
CA TYR A 623 -9.81 -13.04 -0.59
C TYR A 623 -10.60 -12.88 -1.90
N GLY A 624 -11.44 -13.85 -2.23
CA GLY A 624 -12.37 -13.74 -3.35
C GLY A 624 -13.55 -12.80 -3.04
N SER A 625 -14.16 -12.22 -4.08
CA SER A 625 -15.37 -11.40 -3.87
C SER A 625 -16.29 -11.39 -5.09
N PHE A 626 -17.60 -11.42 -4.82
CA PHE A 626 -18.65 -11.06 -5.78
C PHE A 626 -19.36 -9.80 -5.28
N ILE A 627 -19.27 -8.71 -6.03
CA ILE A 627 -19.89 -7.43 -5.65
C ILE A 627 -20.71 -6.91 -6.82
N ARG A 628 -21.96 -6.53 -6.52
CA ARG A 628 -22.81 -5.69 -7.35
C ARG A 628 -23.24 -4.50 -6.49
N LEU A 629 -22.58 -3.37 -6.69
CA LEU A 629 -22.75 -2.18 -5.86
C LEU A 629 -22.33 -0.92 -6.63
N GLY A 630 -23.10 0.17 -6.50
CA GLY A 630 -22.72 1.47 -7.07
C GLY A 630 -22.59 1.49 -8.60
N GLY A 631 -23.31 0.59 -9.31
CA GLY A 631 -23.20 0.41 -10.76
C GLY A 631 -22.01 -0.46 -11.20
N ALA A 632 -21.14 -0.88 -10.29
CA ALA A 632 -20.08 -1.84 -10.58
C ALA A 632 -20.56 -3.27 -10.38
N THR A 633 -20.13 -4.18 -11.25
CA THR A 633 -20.11 -5.62 -11.00
C THR A 633 -18.66 -6.09 -10.96
N ILE A 634 -18.23 -6.70 -9.85
CA ILE A 634 -16.84 -7.11 -9.58
C ILE A 634 -16.81 -8.60 -9.27
N LEU A 635 -15.98 -9.35 -10.01
CA LEU A 635 -15.69 -10.76 -9.76
C LEU A 635 -14.20 -10.90 -9.51
N SER A 636 -13.82 -11.12 -8.25
CA SER A 636 -12.43 -11.15 -7.80
C SER A 636 -12.04 -12.51 -7.23
N SER A 637 -10.81 -12.92 -7.53
CA SER A 637 -10.15 -14.09 -6.98
C SER A 637 -8.77 -13.69 -6.41
N SER A 638 -8.75 -12.65 -5.58
CA SER A 638 -7.50 -12.07 -5.10
C SER A 638 -6.77 -12.98 -4.10
N PRO A 639 -5.46 -13.23 -4.30
CA PRO A 639 -4.63 -13.91 -3.33
C PRO A 639 -4.10 -12.97 -2.24
N GLU A 640 -4.15 -11.64 -2.45
CA GLU A 640 -3.36 -10.67 -1.67
C GLU A 640 -4.20 -9.87 -0.68
N ARG A 641 -3.81 -9.93 0.60
CA ARG A 641 -4.31 -9.02 1.62
C ARG A 641 -3.56 -7.69 1.51
N PHE A 642 -4.31 -6.62 1.28
CA PHE A 642 -3.78 -5.27 1.35
C PHE A 642 -3.59 -4.84 2.82
N LEU A 643 -4.67 -4.86 3.60
CA LEU A 643 -4.69 -4.37 4.98
C LEU A 643 -5.65 -5.23 5.83
N GLY A 644 -5.19 -5.69 6.99
CA GLY A 644 -6.06 -6.16 8.07
C GLY A 644 -5.86 -5.29 9.31
N HIS A 645 -6.92 -5.04 10.07
CA HIS A 645 -6.81 -4.32 11.34
C HIS A 645 -7.82 -4.83 12.38
N ASP A 646 -7.47 -4.69 13.65
CA ASP A 646 -8.34 -5.04 14.79
C ASP A 646 -8.83 -3.80 15.56
N ALA A 647 -9.82 -4.01 16.43
CA ALA A 647 -10.42 -2.93 17.23
C ALA A 647 -9.47 -2.32 18.27
N ARG A 648 -8.32 -2.97 18.54
CA ARG A 648 -7.24 -2.48 19.42
C ARG A 648 -6.21 -1.66 18.64
N GLY A 649 -6.40 -1.48 17.34
CA GLY A 649 -5.56 -0.65 16.48
C GLY A 649 -4.33 -1.37 15.93
N LEU A 650 -4.21 -2.69 16.09
CA LEU A 650 -3.17 -3.45 15.40
C LEU A 650 -3.53 -3.54 13.92
N CYS A 651 -2.64 -3.06 13.07
CA CYS A 651 -2.74 -3.09 11.62
C CYS A 651 -1.66 -4.02 11.05
N SER A 652 -1.99 -4.75 10.00
CA SER A 652 -1.09 -5.72 9.37
C SER A 652 -1.28 -5.71 7.85
N MET A 653 -0.17 -5.56 7.15
CA MET A 653 -0.09 -5.62 5.69
C MET A 653 0.85 -6.76 5.30
N ARG A 654 0.52 -7.48 4.23
CA ARG A 654 1.22 -8.70 3.84
C ARG A 654 1.59 -8.70 2.36
N PRO A 655 2.57 -7.88 1.94
CA PRO A 655 3.04 -7.90 0.56
C PRO A 655 3.55 -9.29 0.17
N MET A 656 3.28 -9.66 -1.08
CA MET A 656 3.64 -10.97 -1.63
C MET A 656 4.30 -10.76 -2.99
N LYS A 657 5.61 -11.00 -3.07
CA LYS A 657 6.41 -10.93 -4.30
C LYS A 657 7.25 -12.20 -4.37
N GLY A 658 7.30 -12.83 -5.55
CA GLY A 658 7.89 -14.15 -5.75
C GLY A 658 6.93 -15.31 -5.51
N THR A 659 6.51 -15.97 -6.59
CA THR A 659 5.60 -17.13 -6.58
C THR A 659 6.17 -18.26 -7.41
N VAL A 660 6.29 -19.45 -6.83
CA VAL A 660 6.67 -20.66 -7.58
C VAL A 660 5.53 -21.67 -7.58
N ARG A 661 5.13 -22.13 -8.76
CA ARG A 661 4.10 -23.16 -8.88
C ARG A 661 4.63 -24.51 -8.41
N LYS A 662 3.82 -25.23 -7.62
CA LYS A 662 4.12 -26.63 -7.27
C LYS A 662 4.12 -27.52 -8.51
N SER A 663 5.15 -28.33 -8.64
CA SER A 663 5.33 -29.27 -9.74
C SER A 663 6.14 -30.48 -9.28
N GLU A 664 6.30 -31.49 -10.14
CA GLU A 664 7.24 -32.60 -9.83
C GLU A 664 8.68 -32.08 -9.64
N ALA A 665 9.06 -31.01 -10.35
CA ALA A 665 10.36 -30.37 -10.23
C ALA A 665 10.51 -29.54 -8.95
N VAL A 666 9.42 -28.95 -8.45
CA VAL A 666 9.39 -28.12 -7.23
C VAL A 666 8.24 -28.58 -6.35
N SER A 667 8.51 -29.57 -5.51
CA SER A 667 7.50 -30.22 -4.65
C SER A 667 7.72 -29.96 -3.16
N THR A 668 8.89 -29.42 -2.78
CA THR A 668 9.27 -29.17 -1.39
C THR A 668 9.57 -27.71 -1.14
N LEU A 669 9.37 -27.26 0.11
CA LEU A 669 9.67 -25.90 0.53
C LEU A 669 11.13 -25.50 0.25
N ALA A 670 12.08 -26.39 0.53
CA ALA A 670 13.51 -26.13 0.31
C ALA A 670 13.86 -25.90 -1.18
N GLN A 671 13.19 -26.61 -2.11
CA GLN A 671 13.37 -26.36 -3.55
C GLN A 671 12.79 -25.02 -3.97
N ALA A 672 11.66 -24.63 -3.39
CA ALA A 672 11.05 -23.34 -3.67
C ALA A 672 11.88 -22.18 -3.07
N GLU A 673 12.39 -22.34 -1.85
CA GLU A 673 13.32 -21.39 -1.22
C GLU A 673 14.55 -21.14 -2.10
N ALA A 674 15.13 -22.18 -2.70
CA ALA A 674 16.27 -22.01 -3.60
C ALA A 674 15.95 -21.22 -4.88
N LEU A 675 14.69 -21.19 -5.31
CA LEU A 675 14.23 -20.44 -6.48
C LEU A 675 13.74 -19.03 -6.14
N LEU A 676 13.29 -18.82 -4.90
CA LEU A 676 12.72 -17.57 -4.42
C LEU A 676 13.75 -16.68 -3.71
N HIS A 677 14.76 -17.26 -3.04
CA HIS A 677 15.89 -16.52 -2.47
C HIS A 677 16.94 -16.22 -3.55
N VAL A 678 16.52 -15.49 -4.57
CA VAL A 678 17.37 -14.96 -5.63
C VAL A 678 17.32 -13.44 -5.62
N PRO A 679 18.38 -12.74 -6.09
CA PRO A 679 18.46 -11.29 -5.94
C PRO A 679 17.30 -10.49 -6.52
N LYS A 680 16.66 -10.96 -7.61
CA LYS A 680 15.49 -10.30 -8.22
C LYS A 680 14.29 -10.30 -7.27
N GLU A 681 13.88 -11.48 -6.81
CA GLU A 681 12.67 -11.67 -6.00
C GLU A 681 12.83 -11.03 -4.60
N GLU A 682 14.01 -11.14 -3.99
CA GLU A 682 14.29 -10.49 -2.71
C GLU A 682 14.29 -8.96 -2.82
N ALA A 683 14.87 -8.41 -3.89
CA ALA A 683 14.88 -6.97 -4.13
C ALA A 683 13.46 -6.41 -4.35
N GLU A 684 12.65 -7.10 -5.17
CA GLU A 684 11.25 -6.73 -5.43
C GLU A 684 10.42 -6.77 -4.14
N ASN A 685 10.57 -7.82 -3.33
CA ASN A 685 9.88 -7.88 -2.04
C ASN A 685 10.35 -6.75 -1.12
N LEU A 686 11.65 -6.56 -0.97
CA LEU A 686 12.25 -5.59 -0.05
C LEU A 686 11.84 -4.13 -0.37
N MET A 687 11.78 -3.75 -1.65
CA MET A 687 11.28 -2.43 -2.07
C MET A 687 9.86 -2.16 -1.57
N ILE A 688 8.96 -3.15 -1.70
CA ILE A 688 7.58 -3.02 -1.23
C ILE A 688 7.50 -3.06 0.30
N VAL A 689 8.36 -3.83 0.97
CA VAL A 689 8.38 -3.88 2.43
C VAL A 689 8.74 -2.52 3.03
N ASP A 690 9.78 -1.87 2.53
CA ASP A 690 10.17 -0.55 3.02
C ASP A 690 9.12 0.52 2.65
N LEU A 691 8.42 0.38 1.52
CA LEU A 691 7.28 1.23 1.18
C LEU A 691 6.11 1.07 2.19
N VAL A 692 5.76 -0.18 2.53
CA VAL A 692 4.71 -0.48 3.51
C VAL A 692 5.07 0.03 4.90
N ARG A 693 6.35 -0.10 5.30
CA ARG A 693 6.83 0.47 6.56
C ARG A 693 6.66 1.98 6.57
N HIS A 694 6.97 2.67 5.47
CA HIS A 694 6.80 4.11 5.36
C HIS A 694 5.34 4.53 5.53
N ASP A 695 4.42 3.84 4.85
CA ASP A 695 2.98 4.09 4.96
C ASP A 695 2.52 3.91 6.42
N LEU A 696 2.94 2.82 7.08
CA LEU A 696 2.55 2.54 8.46
C LEU A 696 3.17 3.49 9.49
N TYR A 697 4.45 3.89 9.34
CA TYR A 697 5.06 4.87 10.23
C TYR A 697 4.33 6.21 10.14
N GLY A 698 3.89 6.61 8.94
CA GLY A 698 3.14 7.84 8.71
C GLY A 698 1.86 7.94 9.55
N VAL A 699 1.26 6.80 9.92
CA VAL A 699 0.02 6.75 10.71
C VAL A 699 0.24 6.29 12.17
N CYS A 700 1.07 5.27 12.38
CA CYS A 700 1.30 4.65 13.68
C CYS A 700 2.35 5.41 14.52
N GLY A 701 3.16 6.25 13.89
CA GLY A 701 4.30 6.92 14.50
C GLY A 701 5.54 6.02 14.64
N ALA A 702 6.65 6.63 15.05
CA ALA A 702 7.92 5.94 15.26
C ALA A 702 7.81 4.84 16.33
N ARG A 703 8.64 3.78 16.25
CA ARG A 703 8.66 2.62 17.17
C ARG A 703 7.40 1.76 17.22
N SER A 704 6.37 2.09 16.46
CA SER A 704 5.10 1.35 16.42
C SER A 704 4.99 0.36 15.27
N VAL A 705 6.05 0.21 14.46
CA VAL A 705 6.07 -0.65 13.27
C VAL A 705 7.10 -1.77 13.43
N THR A 706 6.72 -3.01 13.09
CA THR A 706 7.56 -4.21 13.18
C THR A 706 7.41 -5.08 11.93
N VAL A 707 8.43 -5.88 11.62
CA VAL A 707 8.43 -6.83 10.50
C VAL A 707 8.66 -8.25 11.03
N PRO A 708 7.62 -8.92 11.57
CA PRO A 708 7.79 -10.23 12.23
C PRO A 708 8.18 -11.37 11.30
N ASP A 709 7.73 -11.35 10.03
CA ASP A 709 8.12 -12.31 9.00
C ASP A 709 8.71 -11.52 7.84
N LEU A 710 9.98 -11.74 7.48
CA LEU A 710 10.68 -11.04 6.39
C LEU A 710 11.18 -12.06 5.37
N LEU A 711 10.84 -11.87 4.09
CA LEU A 711 11.25 -12.75 2.97
C LEU A 711 10.96 -14.23 3.22
N LYS A 712 9.88 -14.53 3.94
CA LYS A 712 9.53 -15.89 4.35
C LYS A 712 8.83 -16.61 3.21
N VAL A 713 9.30 -17.81 2.87
CA VAL A 713 8.58 -18.68 1.92
C VAL A 713 7.54 -19.51 2.66
N GLU A 714 6.31 -19.48 2.18
CA GLU A 714 5.21 -20.26 2.72
C GLU A 714 4.68 -21.27 1.71
N ASP A 715 4.26 -22.41 2.26
CA ASP A 715 3.65 -23.50 1.52
C ASP A 715 2.13 -23.29 1.44
N TYR A 716 1.64 -23.06 0.22
CA TYR A 716 0.22 -23.08 -0.11
C TYR A 716 -0.11 -24.32 -0.94
N SER A 717 -1.39 -24.64 -1.07
CA SER A 717 -1.83 -25.88 -1.72
C SER A 717 -1.30 -26.13 -3.14
N SER A 718 -1.14 -25.06 -3.93
CA SER A 718 -0.78 -25.13 -5.36
C SER A 718 0.49 -24.36 -5.72
N VAL A 719 0.99 -23.52 -4.80
CA VAL A 719 2.13 -22.65 -5.01
C VAL A 719 2.95 -22.54 -3.72
N PHE A 720 4.21 -22.16 -3.85
CA PHE A 720 5.01 -21.57 -2.80
C PHE A 720 5.06 -20.06 -3.03
N GLN A 721 4.98 -19.28 -1.96
CA GLN A 721 4.91 -17.83 -2.04
C GLN A 721 5.88 -17.20 -1.05
N MET A 722 6.73 -16.29 -1.51
CA MET A 722 7.49 -15.41 -0.61
C MET A 722 6.57 -14.28 -0.13
N ILE A 723 6.53 -14.11 1.19
CA ILE A 723 5.73 -13.12 1.90
C ILE A 723 6.59 -12.36 2.90
N THR A 724 6.17 -11.13 3.17
CA THR A 724 6.61 -10.36 4.33
C THR A 724 5.38 -9.88 5.08
N VAL A 725 5.43 -9.85 6.40
CA VAL A 725 4.37 -9.28 7.25
C VAL A 725 4.92 -8.02 7.90
N VAL A 726 4.23 -6.90 7.69
CA VAL A 726 4.54 -5.63 8.36
C VAL A 726 3.35 -5.26 9.25
N ASN A 727 3.62 -5.08 10.54
CA ASN A 727 2.63 -4.70 11.53
C ASN A 727 2.85 -3.26 11.99
N GLY A 728 1.76 -2.52 12.19
CA GLY A 728 1.74 -1.20 12.80
C GLY A 728 0.75 -1.17 13.96
N GLN A 729 1.08 -0.50 15.05
CA GLN A 729 0.18 -0.29 16.18
C GLN A 729 -0.30 1.16 16.21
N LEU A 730 -1.60 1.38 16.03
CA LEU A 730 -2.18 2.72 16.18
C LEU A 730 -2.03 3.23 17.62
N PRO A 731 -1.82 4.54 17.81
CA PRO A 731 -1.76 5.16 19.12
C PRO A 731 -3.03 4.91 19.96
N SER A 732 -2.85 4.60 21.24
CA SER A 732 -3.98 4.35 22.15
C SER A 732 -4.63 5.65 22.64
N SER A 733 -5.96 5.62 22.81
CA SER A 733 -6.77 6.74 23.29
C SER A 733 -6.45 7.20 24.73
N SER A 734 -5.80 6.34 25.53
CA SER A 734 -5.39 6.64 26.91
C SER A 734 -4.16 7.53 27.03
N SER A 735 -3.40 7.71 25.94
CA SER A 735 -2.18 8.51 25.92
C SER A 735 -2.44 10.01 25.72
N SER A 736 -3.68 10.37 25.34
CA SER A 736 -4.18 11.73 25.25
C SER A 736 -5.05 12.04 26.48
N SER A 737 -4.64 13.02 27.29
CA SER A 737 -5.37 13.50 28.48
C SER A 737 -6.69 14.23 28.15
N SER A 738 -7.16 14.18 26.92
CA SER A 738 -8.45 14.72 26.46
C SER A 738 -9.40 13.57 26.12
N SER A 739 -10.54 13.52 26.80
CA SER A 739 -11.64 12.58 26.60
C SER A 739 -12.39 12.81 25.28
N SER A 740 -11.71 12.70 24.13
CA SER A 740 -12.25 13.10 22.83
C SER A 740 -12.40 11.95 21.84
N SER A 741 -13.39 12.06 20.95
CA SER A 741 -13.79 11.13 19.89
C SER A 741 -12.75 10.97 18.76
N SER A 742 -11.56 11.57 18.90
CA SER A 742 -10.60 11.78 17.82
C SER A 742 -9.54 10.68 17.61
N SER A 743 -9.67 9.50 18.22
CA SER A 743 -8.63 8.47 18.06
C SER A 743 -8.54 7.95 16.61
N PRO A 744 -7.33 7.79 16.05
CA PRO A 744 -7.14 7.20 14.73
C PRO A 744 -7.65 5.75 14.71
N ASN A 745 -8.14 5.31 13.56
CA ASN A 745 -8.67 3.98 13.33
C ASN A 745 -8.21 3.40 11.98
N GLY A 746 -8.64 2.17 11.68
CA GLY A 746 -8.20 1.46 10.48
C GLY A 746 -8.53 2.14 9.15
N LEU A 747 -9.49 3.07 9.09
CA LEU A 747 -9.73 3.89 7.89
C LEU A 747 -8.61 4.89 7.64
N ASP A 748 -8.01 5.45 8.68
CA ASP A 748 -6.88 6.37 8.54
C ASP A 748 -5.67 5.63 7.93
N VAL A 749 -5.44 4.38 8.34
CA VAL A 749 -4.41 3.51 7.76
C VAL A 749 -4.74 3.16 6.32
N LEU A 750 -6.00 2.82 6.02
CA LEU A 750 -6.45 2.54 4.66
C LEU A 750 -6.21 3.75 3.74
N ALA A 751 -6.64 4.93 4.17
CA ALA A 751 -6.52 6.18 3.40
C ALA A 751 -5.06 6.54 3.10
N ALA A 752 -4.18 6.42 4.10
CA ALA A 752 -2.76 6.77 3.96
C ALA A 752 -1.98 5.78 3.09
N ALA A 753 -2.36 4.50 3.10
CA ALA A 753 -1.63 3.46 2.36
C ALA A 753 -2.04 3.36 0.88
N LEU A 754 -3.20 3.90 0.49
CA LEU A 754 -3.71 3.82 -0.89
C LEU A 754 -2.88 4.68 -1.87
N PRO A 755 -2.75 4.24 -3.15
CA PRO A 755 -3.10 2.93 -3.68
C PRO A 755 -2.12 1.84 -3.20
N PRO A 756 -2.48 0.55 -3.31
CA PRO A 756 -1.62 -0.55 -2.88
C PRO A 756 -0.22 -0.47 -3.48
N GLY A 757 0.80 -0.47 -2.61
CA GLY A 757 2.21 -0.33 -3.00
C GLY A 757 2.66 -1.33 -4.07
N SER A 758 2.24 -2.59 -3.94
CA SER A 758 2.50 -3.68 -4.90
C SER A 758 1.93 -3.43 -6.31
N MET A 759 0.98 -2.51 -6.44
CA MET A 759 0.35 -2.09 -7.69
C MET A 759 0.77 -0.69 -8.13
N THR A 760 1.87 -0.15 -7.60
CA THR A 760 2.37 1.18 -7.97
C THR A 760 3.83 1.10 -8.42
N GLY A 761 4.75 1.29 -7.49
CA GLY A 761 6.20 1.37 -7.68
C GLY A 761 6.80 2.12 -6.50
N ALA A 762 8.11 2.25 -6.47
CA ALA A 762 8.82 2.95 -5.40
C ALA A 762 9.89 3.85 -6.01
N PRO A 763 9.91 5.18 -5.74
CA PRO A 763 8.95 5.95 -4.94
C PRO A 763 7.54 6.05 -5.55
N LYS A 764 6.50 5.90 -4.72
CA LYS A 764 5.08 5.75 -5.08
C LYS A 764 4.58 6.92 -5.94
N LYS A 765 4.81 8.17 -5.50
CA LYS A 765 4.37 9.38 -6.21
C LYS A 765 4.91 9.45 -7.63
N ARG A 766 6.24 9.37 -7.78
CA ARG A 766 6.93 9.47 -9.07
C ARG A 766 6.60 8.29 -9.99
N SER A 767 6.49 7.09 -9.42
CA SER A 767 6.11 5.88 -10.16
C SER A 767 4.73 6.00 -10.79
N CYS A 768 3.74 6.47 -10.04
CA CYS A 768 2.39 6.68 -10.57
C CYS A 768 2.35 7.75 -11.68
N GLU A 769 3.17 8.81 -11.59
CA GLU A 769 3.29 9.82 -12.65
C GLU A 769 3.81 9.22 -13.96
N ILE A 770 4.84 8.37 -13.88
CA ILE A 770 5.42 7.66 -15.03
C ILE A 770 4.41 6.67 -15.61
N LEU A 771 3.81 5.84 -14.76
CA LEU A 771 2.83 4.82 -15.18
C LEU A 771 1.63 5.43 -15.88
N ARG A 772 1.13 6.58 -15.41
CA ARG A 772 0.03 7.29 -16.09
C ARG A 772 0.38 7.74 -17.51
N ALA A 773 1.66 7.99 -17.81
CA ALA A 773 2.08 8.32 -19.17
C ALA A 773 2.12 7.08 -20.08
N LEU A 774 2.43 5.90 -19.51
CA LEU A 774 2.52 4.62 -20.22
C LEU A 774 1.15 3.92 -20.36
N GLU A 775 0.28 4.12 -19.38
CA GLU A 775 -1.06 3.52 -19.27
C GLU A 775 -2.13 4.56 -19.63
N PRO A 776 -2.65 4.56 -20.87
CA PRO A 776 -3.55 5.61 -21.34
C PRO A 776 -4.97 5.53 -20.74
N GLU A 777 -5.34 4.40 -20.14
CA GLU A 777 -6.65 4.18 -19.53
C GLU A 777 -6.53 4.05 -18.01
N GLU A 778 -7.58 4.47 -17.31
CA GLU A 778 -7.70 4.30 -15.87
C GLU A 778 -7.70 2.83 -15.46
N ARG A 779 -7.06 2.54 -14.32
CA ARG A 779 -7.10 1.20 -13.73
C ARG A 779 -8.46 0.90 -13.11
N SER A 780 -9.17 1.92 -12.62
CA SER A 780 -10.52 1.83 -12.08
C SER A 780 -10.59 0.84 -10.90
N ILE A 781 -11.50 -0.14 -10.95
CA ILE A 781 -11.61 -1.19 -9.94
C ILE A 781 -10.34 -2.03 -9.86
N TYR A 782 -9.65 -2.30 -10.98
CA TYR A 782 -8.40 -3.07 -10.95
C TYR A 782 -7.29 -2.27 -10.26
N SER A 783 -6.44 -2.93 -9.47
CA SER A 783 -5.41 -2.29 -8.62
C SER A 783 -5.95 -1.41 -7.48
N GLY A 784 -7.26 -1.28 -7.31
CA GLY A 784 -7.91 -0.75 -6.11
C GLY A 784 -7.99 -1.79 -4.98
N VAL A 785 -8.98 -1.61 -4.11
CA VAL A 785 -9.23 -2.52 -2.98
C VAL A 785 -10.71 -2.83 -2.77
N VAL A 786 -10.98 -4.01 -2.24
CA VAL A 786 -12.30 -4.48 -1.80
C VAL A 786 -12.19 -5.00 -0.38
N GLY A 787 -13.19 -4.75 0.45
CA GLY A 787 -13.13 -5.20 1.84
C GLY A 787 -14.26 -4.71 2.72
N PHE A 788 -13.98 -4.69 4.02
CA PHE A 788 -14.92 -4.27 5.04
C PHE A 788 -14.24 -3.56 6.23
N LEU A 789 -15.05 -2.76 6.94
CA LEU A 789 -14.83 -2.28 8.30
C LEU A 789 -16.09 -2.58 9.11
N ASP A 790 -15.96 -3.40 10.15
CA ASP A 790 -17.09 -3.77 10.99
C ASP A 790 -17.33 -2.78 12.14
N ALA A 791 -18.47 -2.92 12.81
CA ALA A 791 -18.91 -2.03 13.88
C ALA A 791 -18.04 -2.11 15.15
N ARG A 792 -17.17 -3.12 15.31
CA ARG A 792 -16.20 -3.18 16.43
C ARG A 792 -14.94 -2.40 16.10
N GLY A 793 -14.61 -2.29 14.81
CA GLY A 793 -13.38 -1.70 14.30
C GLY A 793 -12.42 -2.74 13.76
N HIS A 794 -12.88 -3.97 13.48
CA HIS A 794 -12.11 -4.92 12.69
C HIS A 794 -12.33 -4.65 11.22
N GLY A 795 -11.28 -4.79 10.41
CA GLY A 795 -11.40 -4.66 8.97
C GLY A 795 -10.41 -5.51 8.21
N GLY A 796 -10.76 -5.75 6.95
CA GLY A 796 -9.97 -6.56 6.03
C GLY A 796 -10.19 -6.10 4.61
N TRP A 797 -9.09 -5.81 3.92
CA TRP A 797 -9.06 -5.28 2.56
C TRP A 797 -8.10 -6.10 1.72
N SER A 798 -8.53 -6.47 0.51
CA SER A 798 -7.72 -7.17 -0.49
C SER A 798 -7.50 -6.30 -1.70
N VAL A 799 -6.33 -6.44 -2.32
CA VAL A 799 -6.02 -5.81 -3.60
C VAL A 799 -6.91 -6.42 -4.68
N THR A 800 -7.47 -5.63 -5.58
CA THR A 800 -8.31 -6.12 -6.70
C THR A 800 -7.47 -6.57 -7.90
N ILE A 801 -6.73 -7.66 -7.70
CA ILE A 801 -6.00 -8.40 -8.73
C ILE A 801 -6.71 -9.72 -9.04
N ARG A 802 -6.38 -10.35 -10.18
CA ARG A 802 -7.12 -11.51 -10.71
C ARG A 802 -8.64 -11.24 -10.71
N THR A 803 -8.98 -10.04 -11.16
CA THR A 803 -10.32 -9.45 -11.05
C THR A 803 -10.84 -9.06 -12.42
N MET A 804 -12.11 -9.37 -12.67
CA MET A 804 -12.86 -8.89 -13.82
C MET A 804 -13.99 -8.01 -13.32
N PHE A 805 -14.25 -6.91 -14.00
CA PHE A 805 -15.32 -6.00 -13.62
C PHE A 805 -16.02 -5.40 -14.82
N ARG A 806 -17.21 -4.84 -14.58
CA ARG A 806 -17.94 -4.00 -15.53
C ARG A 806 -18.62 -2.86 -14.80
N TRP A 807 -18.90 -1.80 -15.54
CA TRP A 807 -19.78 -0.72 -15.11
C TRP A 807 -21.08 -0.77 -15.91
N ASP A 808 -22.21 -0.54 -15.26
CA ASP A 808 -23.53 -0.59 -15.91
C ASP A 808 -23.70 0.48 -17.01
N ASP A 809 -22.96 1.59 -16.91
CA ASP A 809 -22.93 2.67 -17.90
C ASP A 809 -21.90 2.45 -19.03
N GLU A 810 -21.05 1.42 -18.94
CA GLU A 810 -20.08 1.07 -20.00
C GLU A 810 -20.68 0.04 -20.97
N GLU A 811 -21.19 0.55 -22.09
CA GLU A 811 -21.86 -0.27 -23.10
C GLU A 811 -21.17 -0.18 -24.47
N ALA A 812 -21.28 -1.26 -25.24
CA ALA A 812 -20.89 -1.31 -26.64
C ALA A 812 -22.14 -1.39 -27.54
N PRO A 813 -22.09 -0.90 -28.78
CA PRO A 813 -23.23 -1.02 -29.69
C PRO A 813 -23.60 -2.49 -29.95
N PRO A 814 -24.86 -2.78 -30.29
CA PRO A 814 -25.26 -4.10 -30.79
C PRO A 814 -24.40 -4.51 -31.98
N GLU A 815 -24.18 -5.81 -32.17
CA GLU A 815 -23.41 -6.29 -33.32
C GLU A 815 -24.20 -6.13 -34.62
N GLU A 816 -23.66 -5.35 -35.56
CA GLU A 816 -24.24 -5.18 -36.89
C GLU A 816 -24.43 -6.52 -37.59
N GLY A 817 -25.61 -6.73 -38.18
CA GLY A 817 -25.94 -7.97 -38.88
C GLY A 817 -26.31 -9.17 -37.99
N SER A 818 -26.22 -9.06 -36.65
CA SER A 818 -26.57 -10.15 -35.71
C SER A 818 -28.07 -10.23 -35.35
N GLY A 819 -28.85 -9.20 -35.68
CA GLY A 819 -30.24 -9.03 -35.24
C GLY A 819 -30.39 -8.57 -33.79
N GLU A 820 -29.29 -8.28 -33.09
CA GLU A 820 -29.32 -7.73 -31.74
C GLU A 820 -29.76 -6.25 -31.74
N THR A 821 -30.66 -5.91 -30.83
CA THR A 821 -31.19 -4.54 -30.69
C THR A 821 -30.72 -3.85 -29.41
N ARG A 822 -30.15 -4.62 -28.46
CA ARG A 822 -29.71 -4.09 -27.18
C ARG A 822 -28.20 -3.86 -27.18
N PRO A 823 -27.74 -2.83 -26.43
CA PRO A 823 -26.32 -2.64 -26.18
C PRO A 823 -25.68 -3.87 -25.52
N ARG A 824 -24.40 -4.08 -25.81
CA ARG A 824 -23.57 -5.16 -25.27
C ARG A 824 -22.86 -4.70 -23.99
N GLU A 825 -22.58 -5.65 -23.11
CA GLU A 825 -21.83 -5.40 -21.88
C GLU A 825 -20.34 -5.26 -22.18
N VAL A 826 -19.69 -4.32 -21.52
CA VAL A 826 -18.23 -4.16 -21.55
C VAL A 826 -17.64 -4.61 -20.22
N TRP A 827 -16.72 -5.57 -20.28
CA TRP A 827 -15.96 -6.09 -19.16
C TRP A 827 -14.49 -5.74 -19.30
N ARG A 828 -13.84 -5.46 -18.18
CA ARG A 828 -12.42 -5.12 -18.07
C ARG A 828 -11.70 -6.14 -17.20
N ILE A 829 -10.51 -6.52 -17.64
CA ILE A 829 -9.65 -7.50 -16.94
C ILE A 829 -8.23 -6.95 -16.98
N GLY A 830 -7.71 -6.54 -15.83
CA GLY A 830 -6.34 -6.05 -15.71
C GLY A 830 -5.35 -7.18 -15.42
N ALA A 831 -4.14 -7.04 -15.95
CA ALA A 831 -2.99 -7.87 -15.61
C ALA A 831 -1.70 -7.05 -15.74
N GLY A 832 -0.67 -7.42 -15.01
CA GLY A 832 0.61 -6.71 -15.01
C GLY A 832 1.57 -7.24 -13.95
N GLY A 833 2.75 -6.63 -13.89
CA GLY A 833 3.86 -7.09 -13.08
C GLY A 833 4.83 -5.96 -12.73
N ALA A 834 5.77 -6.27 -11.87
CA ALA A 834 6.80 -5.33 -11.46
C ALA A 834 7.95 -5.32 -12.46
N VAL A 835 8.16 -4.17 -13.09
CA VAL A 835 9.37 -3.93 -13.86
C VAL A 835 10.45 -3.43 -12.91
N THR A 836 11.55 -4.18 -12.85
CA THR A 836 12.77 -3.81 -12.16
C THR A 836 13.91 -3.64 -13.16
N ILE A 837 15.07 -3.17 -12.70
CA ILE A 837 16.28 -3.14 -13.53
C ILE A 837 16.74 -4.54 -13.98
N LEU A 838 16.26 -5.60 -13.32
CA LEU A 838 16.59 -7.00 -13.62
C LEU A 838 15.52 -7.70 -14.48
N SER A 839 14.45 -7.00 -14.80
CA SER A 839 13.37 -7.56 -15.63
C SER A 839 13.82 -7.72 -17.08
N THR A 840 13.18 -8.65 -17.79
CA THR A 840 13.30 -8.79 -19.25
C THR A 840 11.93 -8.51 -19.85
N PRO A 841 11.80 -7.65 -20.87
CA PRO A 841 10.51 -7.36 -21.51
C PRO A 841 9.72 -8.59 -21.91
N GLU A 842 10.38 -9.61 -22.46
CA GLU A 842 9.75 -10.86 -22.89
C GLU A 842 9.18 -11.62 -21.68
N GLY A 843 9.95 -11.71 -20.59
CA GLY A 843 9.53 -12.33 -19.33
C GLY A 843 8.38 -11.60 -18.63
N GLU A 844 8.40 -10.27 -18.58
CA GLU A 844 7.30 -9.47 -18.00
C GLU A 844 6.02 -9.58 -18.84
N THR A 845 6.16 -9.71 -20.16
CA THR A 845 5.04 -9.95 -21.08
C THR A 845 4.43 -11.34 -20.86
N GLU A 846 5.26 -12.38 -20.75
CA GLU A 846 4.80 -13.75 -20.44
C GLU A 846 4.07 -13.80 -19.08
N GLU A 847 4.60 -13.11 -18.07
CA GLU A 847 3.98 -13.02 -16.75
C GLU A 847 2.62 -12.31 -16.82
N MET A 848 2.53 -11.18 -17.52
CA MET A 848 1.28 -10.44 -17.72
C MET A 848 0.21 -11.33 -18.35
N PHE A 849 0.52 -12.03 -19.44
CA PHE A 849 -0.43 -12.94 -20.08
C PHE A 849 -0.79 -14.14 -19.19
N THR A 850 0.16 -14.67 -18.42
CA THR A 850 -0.12 -15.75 -17.46
C THR A 850 -1.10 -15.32 -16.38
N LYS A 851 -0.93 -14.11 -15.83
CA LYS A 851 -1.87 -13.52 -14.87
C LYS A 851 -3.25 -13.24 -15.48
N LEU A 852 -3.28 -12.80 -16.75
CA LEU A 852 -4.51 -12.54 -17.50
C LEU A 852 -5.31 -13.82 -17.80
N CYS A 853 -4.64 -14.90 -18.19
CA CYS A 853 -5.29 -16.15 -18.61
C CYS A 853 -6.22 -16.74 -17.55
N GLY A 854 -5.89 -16.54 -16.27
CA GLY A 854 -6.69 -17.01 -15.14
C GLY A 854 -8.14 -16.53 -15.16
N PRO A 855 -8.39 -15.22 -14.97
CA PRO A 855 -9.72 -14.63 -15.11
C PRO A 855 -10.30 -14.79 -16.52
N LEU A 856 -9.48 -14.64 -17.57
CA LEU A 856 -9.94 -14.62 -18.96
C LEU A 856 -10.58 -15.95 -19.39
N GLY A 857 -10.00 -17.09 -18.99
CA GLY A 857 -10.48 -18.42 -19.38
C GLY A 857 -11.91 -18.73 -18.89
N VAL A 858 -12.41 -18.02 -17.89
CA VAL A 858 -13.72 -18.26 -17.27
C VAL A 858 -14.88 -18.00 -18.24
N PHE A 859 -14.76 -17.00 -19.13
CA PHE A 859 -15.85 -16.61 -20.01
C PHE A 859 -16.19 -17.65 -21.08
N LYS A 860 -15.20 -18.44 -21.51
CA LYS A 860 -15.41 -19.53 -22.48
C LYS A 860 -16.08 -20.76 -21.86
N ASP A 861 -15.80 -21.02 -20.58
CA ASP A 861 -16.37 -22.18 -19.88
C ASP A 861 -17.72 -21.90 -19.22
N ALA A 862 -18.06 -20.61 -19.05
CA ALA A 862 -19.36 -20.16 -18.57
C ALA A 862 -20.38 -19.90 -19.71
N ALA A 863 -19.92 -19.75 -20.95
CA ALA A 863 -20.72 -19.72 -22.18
C ALA A 863 -20.98 -21.14 -22.69
#